data_AF-A0A953EML4-F1
#
_entry.id   AF-A0A953EML4-F1
#
_cell.length_a   1.000
_cell.length_b   1.000
_cell.length_c   1.000
_cell.angle_alpha   90.00
_cell.angle_beta   90.00
_cell.angle_gamma   90.00
#
_symmetry.space_group_name_H-M   'P 1'
#
loop_
_entity.id
_entity.type
_entity.pdbx_description
1 polymer ?
#
loop_
_entity_poly.entity_id
_entity_poly.type
_entity_poly.pdbx_seq_one_letter_code
_entity_poly.pdbx_strand_id
1 'polypeptide(L)'
;MAMVDGVEEDPGGLPPEMVEHWRKIASPANVAITASEGKWLPAWHLKVISRALVEAETSPEQTFLNLQVTVRGGKALDVDTPIPTPGGWTAMGKLQVGDEVYDEHGRVCRVVEAFEPYVTDEAVEVRFGDGSTLVTDRPHKWTAYSRRENMALGQYRRRHGQTHRAWPDDWGTQWETASRRCSHNESTDPRTAKVRTTGEMMDAGGRFYIPVLDAPLEAPEAELPIDPYILGYWLGGRCSLAAITGSDLEHFRERVAEAGCAIESETCNPESDNWAVEVSLGDGGTLQTVLDRCGLLGNKHVPDEYLRASPAQRLALLRGLMDSGGVNDKTGGKVSFVNQNRRLADAVAELMSSLGTKVSRGRRPVRVGGVETGAIAYRVATMCTFNPFSLPRKAERWSDDSKGSLTRRTRVIVGFETVGTRRVRCIAVDSPSHLFLAGEQMVPTHNSELTTKWNVVWYLGMFEAKRILIVCASGDLAEKFSREARDIFKTWGPLLFGKKVRDDMSAVDEWGTSDGGFVRAVGAESKGITGYGFDLIVIDDPVSDAKAARSEVMKKNLLEWYSGTLRTRLQPGGTMVLVMARWTDDDLSGTVVEKAVREGTGDPWKIIKISAIARCPLPEPDPDDPDFAALSLERSEWRDEWGRSDGDSFWPEMWPAEVLERIAEGLPDPTAWDALYQQDPVAKSGNAFERGHWRRVDPLDVAIVDRVRAWDLASSENKGDWTVGALLGRTSDRRTVILDIVKGRWSPDRVEAEVLAAADRDGMEVRIRMETPKGDSGVTALHYENLLHHRDFAGWPVKGKKTERAAIMSGSHKKGKLLIALGAAWDEALVAEFERFPYGSHDDQVDACSLAFNQLWEFGGGDTTMVAPTDIDAAIRLIGQYEPPSELVEYQGSLPSPVAADHRTE
;
A
#
# COMPACT_ATOMS: atom_id res chain seq x y z
N MET A 1 22.22 -17.66 -15.56
CA MET A 1 20.95 -18.15 -14.99
C MET A 1 21.15 -18.98 -13.72
N ALA A 2 22.06 -19.97 -13.66
CA ALA A 2 22.22 -20.85 -12.48
C ALA A 2 22.59 -20.14 -11.15
N MET A 3 23.25 -18.97 -11.18
CA MET A 3 23.75 -18.31 -9.96
C MET A 3 22.77 -17.34 -9.26
N VAL A 4 21.54 -17.15 -9.76
CA VAL A 4 20.55 -16.22 -9.15
C VAL A 4 19.98 -16.79 -7.84
N ASP A 5 19.97 -18.11 -7.67
CA ASP A 5 19.36 -18.81 -6.53
C ASP A 5 20.36 -19.34 -5.49
N GLY A 6 21.65 -18.97 -5.58
CA GLY A 6 22.67 -19.43 -4.62
C GLY A 6 23.01 -20.92 -4.73
N VAL A 7 22.57 -21.60 -5.78
CA VAL A 7 22.92 -23.00 -6.08
C VAL A 7 24.24 -23.00 -6.85
N GLU A 8 25.25 -23.68 -6.30
CA GLU A 8 26.56 -23.86 -6.91
C GLU A 8 26.46 -24.59 -8.25
N GLU A 9 27.07 -24.01 -9.28
CA GLU A 9 28.04 -24.69 -10.16
C GLU A 9 28.87 -23.61 -10.87
N ASP A 10 30.20 -23.72 -10.76
CA ASP A 10 31.19 -22.87 -11.41
C ASP A 10 30.99 -22.93 -12.94
N PRO A 11 30.64 -21.82 -13.63
CA PRO A 11 30.54 -21.82 -15.08
C PRO A 11 31.95 -21.84 -15.66
N GLY A 12 32.57 -23.03 -15.69
CA GLY A 12 33.69 -23.41 -16.53
C GLY A 12 34.85 -22.41 -16.58
N GLY A 13 35.78 -22.51 -15.61
CA GLY A 13 37.17 -22.09 -15.81
C GLY A 13 37.46 -20.59 -15.77
N LEU A 14 36.53 -19.76 -15.28
CA LEU A 14 36.80 -18.35 -15.01
C LEU A 14 37.63 -18.19 -13.72
N PRO A 15 38.54 -17.21 -13.65
CA PRO A 15 39.25 -16.90 -12.41
C PRO A 15 38.29 -16.58 -11.27
N PRO A 16 38.57 -17.00 -10.02
CA PRO A 16 37.69 -16.75 -8.87
C PRO A 16 37.32 -15.28 -8.68
N GLU A 17 38.23 -14.35 -8.97
CA GLU A 17 37.92 -12.91 -8.90
C GLU A 17 36.87 -12.44 -9.91
N MET A 18 36.82 -13.06 -11.11
CA MET A 18 35.85 -12.75 -12.15
C MET A 18 34.48 -13.29 -11.77
N VAL A 19 34.41 -14.51 -11.24
CA VAL A 19 33.16 -15.14 -10.76
C VAL A 19 32.54 -14.29 -9.64
N GLU A 20 33.35 -13.81 -8.70
CA GLU A 20 32.92 -12.96 -7.60
C GLU A 20 32.45 -11.58 -8.07
N HIS A 21 33.08 -11.01 -9.09
CA HIS A 21 32.61 -9.76 -9.70
C HIS A 21 31.29 -9.95 -10.45
N TRP A 22 31.15 -11.02 -11.24
CA TRP A 22 29.92 -11.33 -11.96
C TRP A 22 28.73 -11.54 -11.02
N ARG A 23 28.91 -12.20 -9.86
CA ARG A 23 27.86 -12.35 -8.84
C ARG A 23 27.30 -11.02 -8.33
N LYS A 24 28.12 -9.97 -8.30
CA LYS A 24 27.72 -8.64 -7.82
C LYS A 24 26.82 -7.87 -8.80
N ILE A 25 26.91 -8.21 -10.08
CA ILE A 25 26.22 -7.50 -11.16
C ILE A 25 25.23 -8.38 -11.93
N ALA A 26 25.00 -9.62 -11.48
CA ALA A 26 24.20 -10.60 -12.21
C ALA A 26 22.72 -10.23 -12.38
N SER A 27 22.19 -9.34 -11.54
CA SER A 27 20.79 -8.92 -11.58
C SER A 27 20.59 -7.56 -10.91
N PRO A 28 19.44 -6.89 -11.11
CA PRO A 28 19.07 -5.69 -10.35
C PRO A 28 19.15 -5.89 -8.83
N ALA A 29 18.71 -7.03 -8.32
CA ALA A 29 18.80 -7.36 -6.91
C ALA A 29 20.26 -7.54 -6.45
N ASN A 30 21.11 -8.18 -7.25
CA ASN A 30 22.53 -8.33 -6.92
C ASN A 30 23.26 -6.99 -6.91
N VAL A 31 22.94 -6.08 -7.83
CA VAL A 31 23.46 -4.72 -7.83
C VAL A 31 22.98 -3.97 -6.60
N ALA A 32 21.70 -4.09 -6.24
CA ALA A 32 21.17 -3.47 -5.02
C ALA A 32 21.82 -4.02 -3.74
N ILE A 33 22.02 -5.33 -3.65
CA ILE A 33 22.79 -5.98 -2.57
C ILE A 33 24.22 -5.43 -2.55
N THR A 34 24.90 -5.39 -3.69
CA THR A 34 26.31 -4.98 -3.76
C THR A 34 26.49 -3.49 -3.46
N ALA A 35 25.69 -2.64 -4.09
CA ALA A 35 25.72 -1.19 -3.93
C ALA A 35 25.23 -0.74 -2.55
N SER A 36 24.47 -1.58 -1.84
CA SER A 36 24.15 -1.38 -0.42
C SER A 36 25.20 -1.98 0.53
N GLU A 37 26.20 -2.67 0.02
CA GLU A 37 27.18 -3.48 0.78
C GLU A 37 26.52 -4.58 1.63
N GLY A 38 25.49 -5.24 1.09
CA GLY A 38 24.75 -6.32 1.75
C GLY A 38 23.64 -5.87 2.70
N LYS A 39 23.36 -4.56 2.80
CA LYS A 39 22.34 -3.96 3.70
C LYS A 39 20.94 -3.86 3.10
N TRP A 40 20.80 -4.39 1.90
CA TRP A 40 19.54 -4.53 1.23
C TRP A 40 19.44 -5.99 0.83
N LEU A 41 18.48 -6.69 1.41
CA LEU A 41 18.17 -8.07 1.05
C LEU A 41 16.79 -8.09 0.37
N PRO A 42 16.69 -8.63 -0.86
CA PRO A 42 15.41 -8.79 -1.52
C PRO A 42 14.56 -9.80 -0.75
N ALA A 43 13.32 -9.42 -0.42
CA ALA A 43 12.28 -10.39 -0.14
C ALA A 43 12.14 -11.37 -1.32
N TRP A 44 11.62 -12.57 -1.07
CA TRP A 44 11.61 -13.65 -2.05
C TRP A 44 10.93 -13.23 -3.38
N HIS A 45 9.83 -12.48 -3.31
CA HIS A 45 9.13 -11.97 -4.48
C HIS A 45 9.92 -10.92 -5.27
N LEU A 46 10.77 -10.14 -4.61
CA LEU A 46 11.69 -9.21 -5.27
C LEU A 46 12.80 -9.95 -6.02
N LYS A 47 13.16 -11.18 -5.58
CA LYS A 47 14.06 -12.06 -6.34
C LYS A 47 13.37 -12.59 -7.59
N VAL A 48 12.09 -12.96 -7.50
CA VAL A 48 11.27 -13.38 -8.65
C VAL A 48 11.16 -12.25 -9.68
N ILE A 49 10.80 -11.05 -9.24
CA ILE A 49 10.75 -9.87 -10.10
C ILE A 49 12.13 -9.60 -10.72
N SER A 50 13.20 -9.64 -9.91
CA SER A 50 14.56 -9.44 -10.40
C SER A 50 14.98 -10.50 -11.45
N ARG A 51 14.54 -11.75 -11.30
CA ARG A 51 14.81 -12.82 -12.28
C ARG A 51 14.05 -12.58 -13.57
N ALA A 52 12.77 -12.21 -13.49
CA ALA A 52 11.95 -11.89 -14.66
C ALA A 52 12.51 -10.71 -15.46
N LEU A 53 13.00 -9.67 -14.77
CA LEU A 53 13.69 -8.55 -15.38
C LEU A 53 14.96 -9.01 -16.13
N VAL A 54 15.81 -9.82 -15.49
CA VAL A 54 17.01 -10.37 -16.14
C VAL A 54 16.64 -11.19 -17.37
N GLU A 55 15.65 -12.07 -17.28
CA GLU A 55 15.18 -12.89 -18.42
C GLU A 55 14.69 -12.02 -19.58
N ALA A 56 13.91 -10.97 -19.29
CA ALA A 56 13.38 -10.08 -20.31
C ALA A 56 14.47 -9.21 -20.97
N GLU A 57 15.39 -8.67 -20.17
CA GLU A 57 16.36 -7.66 -20.58
C GLU A 57 17.65 -8.26 -21.16
N THR A 58 17.91 -9.55 -20.95
CA THR A 58 19.02 -10.29 -21.60
C THR A 58 18.60 -11.03 -22.87
N SER A 59 17.30 -11.05 -23.18
CA SER A 59 16.79 -11.66 -24.40
C SER A 59 17.34 -10.97 -25.65
N PRO A 60 17.79 -11.71 -26.67
CA PRO A 60 18.17 -11.14 -27.95
C PRO A 60 16.95 -10.64 -28.76
N GLU A 61 15.77 -11.16 -28.44
CA GLU A 61 14.49 -10.76 -29.05
C GLU A 61 13.85 -9.60 -28.30
N GLN A 62 12.99 -8.85 -28.99
CA GLN A 62 12.20 -7.78 -28.38
C GLN A 62 11.25 -8.36 -27.33
N THR A 63 11.28 -7.83 -26.10
CA THR A 63 10.53 -8.35 -24.97
C THR A 63 9.56 -7.34 -24.38
N PHE A 64 8.44 -7.86 -23.87
CA PHE A 64 7.39 -7.08 -23.24
C PHE A 64 7.02 -7.79 -21.94
N LEU A 65 7.24 -7.15 -20.80
CA LEU A 65 7.02 -7.73 -19.47
C LEU A 65 6.02 -6.88 -18.69
N ASN A 66 4.94 -7.49 -18.25
CA ASN A 66 3.93 -6.85 -17.41
C ASN A 66 3.97 -7.46 -16.01
N LEU A 67 4.36 -6.66 -15.02
CA LEU A 67 4.42 -6.98 -13.61
C LEU A 67 3.18 -6.41 -12.92
N GLN A 68 2.18 -7.26 -12.71
CA GLN A 68 0.96 -6.92 -11.98
C GLN A 68 1.19 -7.21 -10.50
N VAL A 69 1.40 -6.16 -9.69
CA VAL A 69 1.89 -6.30 -8.31
C VAL A 69 0.91 -5.70 -7.29
N THR A 70 0.75 -6.39 -6.16
CA THR A 70 -0.06 -5.90 -5.04
C THR A 70 0.62 -4.73 -4.33
N VAL A 71 -0.16 -3.92 -3.62
CA VAL A 71 0.29 -2.70 -2.94
C VAL A 71 1.49 -2.97 -2.00
N ARG A 72 2.51 -2.10 -2.11
CA ARG A 72 3.87 -2.18 -1.52
C ARG A 72 3.86 -2.22 0.04
N GLY A 73 4.75 -3.00 0.66
CA GLY A 73 5.02 -2.93 2.10
C GLY A 73 6.46 -3.34 2.45
N GLY A 74 6.96 -3.01 3.65
CA GLY A 74 8.29 -3.47 4.13
C GLY A 74 9.15 -2.46 4.88
N LYS A 75 8.55 -1.43 5.49
CA LYS A 75 9.23 -0.48 6.39
C LYS A 75 8.32 0.01 7.50
N ALA A 76 7.49 -0.86 8.03
CA ALA A 76 6.37 -0.45 8.86
C ALA A 76 6.75 -0.23 10.33
N LEU A 77 6.01 0.67 10.97
CA LEU A 77 5.98 0.86 12.42
C LEU A 77 4.66 0.31 12.95
N ASP A 78 4.65 -0.09 14.22
CA ASP A 78 3.40 -0.42 14.91
C ASP A 78 2.36 0.69 14.75
N VAL A 79 1.10 0.33 14.47
CA VAL A 79 0.01 1.30 14.20
C VAL A 79 -0.24 2.25 15.36
N ASP A 80 0.07 1.84 16.59
CA ASP A 80 -0.10 2.66 17.78
C ASP A 80 1.12 3.55 18.06
N THR A 81 2.17 3.44 17.23
CA THR A 81 3.35 4.31 17.34
C THR A 81 2.92 5.78 17.22
N PRO A 82 3.19 6.62 18.24
CA PRO A 82 2.82 8.03 18.18
C PRO A 82 3.76 8.77 17.23
N ILE A 83 3.18 9.51 16.29
CA ILE A 83 3.88 10.34 15.30
C ILE A 83 3.63 11.81 15.64
N PRO A 84 4.68 12.65 15.76
CA PRO A 84 4.53 14.07 16.03
C PRO A 84 4.02 14.79 14.78
N THR A 85 2.99 15.61 14.96
CA THR A 85 2.36 16.48 13.96
C THR A 85 2.28 17.91 14.53
N PRO A 86 2.11 18.95 13.69
CA PRO A 86 1.91 20.31 14.17
C PRO A 86 0.73 20.46 15.16
N GLY A 87 -0.31 19.62 15.01
CA GLY A 87 -1.46 19.56 15.91
C GLY A 87 -1.26 18.70 17.16
N GLY A 88 -0.18 17.92 17.24
CA GLY A 88 0.13 17.07 18.38
C GLY A 88 0.55 15.66 18.03
N TRP A 89 -0.04 14.67 18.70
CA TRP A 89 0.34 13.28 18.49
C TRP A 89 -0.77 12.59 17.70
N THR A 90 -0.40 12.00 16.56
CA THR A 90 -1.28 11.14 15.77
C THR A 90 -0.69 9.74 15.76
N ALA A 91 -1.51 8.71 15.97
CA ALA A 91 -1.05 7.33 15.86
C ALA A 91 -0.69 7.02 14.39
N MET A 92 0.38 6.28 14.14
CA MET A 92 0.81 5.85 12.80
C MET A 92 -0.36 5.27 11.98
N GLY A 93 -1.20 4.45 12.62
CA GLY A 93 -2.38 3.84 12.04
C GLY A 93 -3.46 4.82 11.57
N LYS A 94 -3.44 6.07 12.02
CA LYS A 94 -4.45 7.09 11.70
C LYS A 94 -4.01 8.10 10.63
N LEU A 95 -2.73 8.10 10.24
CA LEU A 95 -2.22 9.05 9.26
C LEU A 95 -2.82 8.83 7.87
N GLN A 96 -3.08 9.92 7.15
CA GLN A 96 -3.64 9.93 5.81
C GLN A 96 -2.75 10.74 4.87
N VAL A 97 -2.89 10.52 3.56
CA VAL A 97 -2.23 11.35 2.55
C VAL A 97 -2.67 12.80 2.73
N GLY A 98 -1.70 13.71 2.77
CA GLY A 98 -1.89 15.14 3.01
C GLY A 98 -1.68 15.57 4.46
N ASP A 99 -1.65 14.64 5.44
CA ASP A 99 -1.33 14.98 6.82
C ASP A 99 0.09 15.55 6.96
N GLU A 100 0.27 16.44 7.93
CA GLU A 100 1.55 17.09 8.22
C GLU A 100 2.27 16.37 9.37
N VAL A 101 3.53 16.00 9.13
CA VAL A 101 4.45 15.37 10.09
C VAL A 101 5.79 16.10 10.10
N TYR A 102 6.72 15.70 10.95
CA TYR A 102 8.04 16.33 11.05
C TYR A 102 9.16 15.46 10.45
N ASP A 103 10.08 16.12 9.72
CA ASP A 103 11.32 15.53 9.21
C ASP A 103 12.43 15.45 10.29
N GLU A 104 13.59 14.90 9.94
CA GLU A 104 14.73 14.73 10.85
C GLU A 104 15.39 16.03 11.33
N HIS A 105 15.09 17.14 10.66
CA HIS A 105 15.52 18.49 11.02
C HIS A 105 14.44 19.26 11.80
N GLY A 106 13.29 18.64 12.06
CA GLY A 106 12.17 19.24 12.77
C GLY A 106 11.32 20.16 11.90
N ARG A 107 11.45 20.12 10.58
CA ARG A 107 10.61 20.89 9.65
C ARG A 107 9.35 20.11 9.32
N VAL A 108 8.28 20.83 8.99
CA VAL A 108 7.02 20.21 8.57
C VAL A 108 7.18 19.64 7.15
N CYS A 109 6.77 18.39 6.97
CA CYS A 109 6.66 17.71 5.68
C CYS A 109 5.30 17.00 5.58
N ARG A 110 4.88 16.65 4.35
CA ARG A 110 3.56 16.06 4.09
C ARG A 110 3.67 14.57 3.83
N VAL A 111 2.69 13.84 4.34
CA VAL A 111 2.47 12.44 3.98
C VAL A 111 1.99 12.40 2.53
N VAL A 112 2.82 11.87 1.63
CA VAL A 112 2.49 11.69 0.21
C VAL A 112 1.85 10.34 -0.06
N GLU A 113 2.08 9.36 0.81
CA GLU A 113 1.50 8.03 0.69
C GLU A 113 1.26 7.43 2.08
N ALA A 114 0.13 6.76 2.27
CA ALA A 114 -0.22 6.12 3.53
C ALA A 114 -0.78 4.72 3.26
N PHE A 115 0.07 3.70 3.41
CA PHE A 115 -0.25 2.31 3.07
C PHE A 115 -1.29 1.72 4.04
N GLU A 116 -2.07 0.72 3.62
CA GLU A 116 -2.99 0.05 4.55
C GLU A 116 -2.22 -0.66 5.68
N PRO A 117 -2.70 -0.61 6.94
CA PRO A 117 -2.02 -1.30 8.03
C PRO A 117 -2.15 -2.82 7.91
N TYR A 118 -1.03 -3.52 8.04
CA TYR A 118 -0.91 -4.96 7.94
C TYR A 118 -0.50 -5.60 9.26
N VAL A 119 -0.41 -6.92 9.32
CA VAL A 119 0.00 -7.64 10.53
C VAL A 119 1.26 -8.44 10.21
N THR A 120 2.30 -8.28 11.03
CA THR A 120 3.52 -9.07 10.93
C THR A 120 3.73 -9.85 12.22
N ASP A 121 4.16 -11.10 12.11
CA ASP A 121 4.58 -11.97 13.21
C ASP A 121 6.05 -11.77 13.61
N GLU A 122 6.84 -11.12 12.75
CA GLU A 122 8.24 -10.77 12.96
C GLU A 122 8.45 -9.37 13.55
N ALA A 123 7.49 -8.82 14.30
CA ALA A 123 7.65 -7.50 14.89
C ALA A 123 8.77 -7.50 15.94
N VAL A 124 9.61 -6.47 15.89
CA VAL A 124 10.77 -6.29 16.76
C VAL A 124 10.61 -4.99 17.55
N GLU A 125 10.65 -5.10 18.87
CA GLU A 125 10.86 -3.96 19.75
C GLU A 125 12.35 -3.58 19.74
N VAL A 126 12.64 -2.42 19.17
CA VAL A 126 13.95 -1.79 19.18
C VAL A 126 14.07 -0.95 20.45
N ARG A 127 15.02 -1.29 21.31
CA ARG A 127 15.29 -0.59 22.57
C ARG A 127 16.43 0.41 22.45
N PHE A 128 16.22 1.62 22.94
CA PHE A 128 17.21 2.69 22.94
C PHE A 128 17.85 2.88 24.33
N GLY A 129 19.09 3.37 24.35
CA GLY A 129 19.89 3.52 25.57
C GLY A 129 19.42 4.61 26.53
N ASP A 130 18.43 5.40 26.15
CA ASP A 130 17.73 6.34 27.03
C ASP A 130 16.41 5.80 27.58
N GLY A 131 16.08 4.54 27.25
CA GLY A 131 14.94 3.80 27.76
C GLY A 131 13.69 3.90 26.89
N SER A 132 13.69 4.64 25.77
CA SER A 132 12.59 4.57 24.82
C SER A 132 12.62 3.28 24.01
N THR A 133 11.48 2.94 23.42
CA THR A 133 11.33 1.80 22.51
C THR A 133 10.53 2.21 21.27
N LEU A 134 10.74 1.48 20.18
CA LEU A 134 9.89 1.54 18.98
C LEU A 134 9.66 0.11 18.50
N VAL A 135 8.44 -0.18 18.06
CA VAL A 135 8.09 -1.50 17.51
C VAL A 135 8.03 -1.37 15.99
N THR A 136 8.82 -2.19 15.30
CA THR A 136 8.97 -2.15 13.85
C THR A 136 8.85 -3.55 13.26
N ASP A 137 8.61 -3.65 11.96
CA ASP A 137 8.86 -4.90 11.23
C ASP A 137 10.39 -5.18 11.14
N ARG A 138 10.81 -6.43 10.91
CA ARG A 138 12.24 -6.77 10.68
C ARG A 138 12.85 -5.98 9.51
N PRO A 139 12.13 -5.76 8.38
CA PRO A 139 12.65 -4.98 7.25
C PRO A 139 12.79 -3.46 7.48
N HIS A 140 12.28 -2.91 8.60
CA HIS A 140 12.34 -1.49 8.91
C HIS A 140 13.75 -0.91 8.80
N LYS A 141 13.91 0.26 8.18
CA LYS A 141 15.23 0.82 7.88
C LYS A 141 15.60 1.98 8.78
N TRP A 142 16.88 2.03 9.12
CA TRP A 142 17.49 3.04 9.98
C TRP A 142 18.76 3.61 9.36
N THR A 143 18.92 4.93 9.40
CA THR A 143 20.22 5.57 9.14
C THR A 143 21.08 5.47 10.40
N ALA A 144 21.96 4.47 10.46
CA ALA A 144 22.68 4.12 11.68
C ALA A 144 24.21 4.02 11.46
N TYR A 145 24.95 4.01 12.56
CA TYR A 145 26.38 3.74 12.61
C TYR A 145 26.65 2.54 13.52
N SER A 146 27.57 1.67 13.14
CA SER A 146 28.12 0.66 14.04
C SER A 146 29.01 1.31 15.11
N ARG A 147 29.33 0.58 16.17
CA ARG A 147 30.28 1.05 17.20
C ARG A 147 31.64 1.44 16.61
N ARG A 148 32.14 0.68 15.62
CA ARG A 148 33.42 0.94 14.95
C ARG A 148 33.37 2.23 14.14
N GLU A 149 32.31 2.43 13.37
CA GLU A 149 32.09 3.62 12.55
C GLU A 149 31.94 4.87 13.41
N ASN A 150 31.13 4.81 14.48
CA ASN A 150 30.97 5.93 15.40
C ASN A 150 32.29 6.29 16.12
N MET A 151 33.13 5.31 16.45
CA MET A 151 34.47 5.56 17.00
C MET A 151 35.39 6.24 15.97
N ALA A 152 35.36 5.79 14.72
CA ALA A 152 36.12 6.40 13.64
C ALA A 152 35.70 7.87 13.40
N LEU A 153 34.39 8.16 13.50
CA LEU A 153 33.86 9.52 13.34
C LEU A 153 34.39 10.43 14.45
N GLY A 154 34.36 9.92 15.68
CA GLY A 154 34.92 10.60 16.84
C GLY A 154 36.43 10.85 16.75
N GLN A 155 37.20 10.00 16.06
CA GLN A 155 38.63 10.22 15.82
C GLN A 155 38.89 11.26 14.74
N TYR A 156 38.15 11.20 13.63
CA TYR A 156 38.24 12.16 12.53
C TYR A 156 38.03 13.60 13.01
N ARG A 157 36.95 13.83 13.78
CA ARG A 157 36.61 15.16 14.33
C ARG A 157 37.73 15.75 15.19
N ARG A 158 38.37 14.93 16.04
CA ARG A 158 39.50 15.35 16.88
C ARG A 158 40.70 15.81 16.06
N ARG A 159 41.01 15.13 14.95
CA ARG A 159 42.13 15.50 14.07
C ARG A 159 41.90 16.83 13.34
N HIS A 160 40.64 17.22 13.11
CA HIS A 160 40.27 18.38 12.31
C HIS A 160 39.85 19.59 13.15
N GLY A 161 40.12 19.58 14.47
CA GLY A 161 39.82 20.72 15.34
C GLY A 161 38.33 21.07 15.45
N GLN A 162 37.42 20.17 15.04
CA GLN A 162 35.97 20.39 15.13
C GLN A 162 35.52 20.25 16.59
N THR A 163 35.36 21.38 17.26
CA THR A 163 35.03 21.47 18.70
C THR A 163 33.53 21.25 18.97
N HIS A 164 32.65 21.66 18.05
CA HIS A 164 31.21 21.41 18.12
C HIS A 164 30.83 20.11 17.38
N ARG A 165 30.15 19.20 18.09
CA ARG A 165 29.89 17.82 17.62
C ARG A 165 28.49 17.66 17.02
N ALA A 166 28.03 18.59 16.18
CA ALA A 166 26.83 18.40 15.36
C ALA A 166 27.05 17.24 14.37
N TRP A 167 25.97 16.55 13.97
CA TRP A 167 26.06 15.68 12.79
C TRP A 167 26.30 16.56 11.55
N PRO A 168 26.86 16.02 10.47
CA PRO A 168 26.89 16.77 9.22
C PRO A 168 25.47 17.23 8.84
N ASP A 169 25.30 18.46 8.35
CA ASP A 169 23.97 19.01 8.03
C ASP A 169 23.20 18.14 7.01
N ASP A 170 23.92 17.35 6.21
CA ASP A 170 23.39 16.43 5.21
C ASP A 170 23.29 14.97 5.71
N TRP A 171 23.42 14.67 7.00
CA TRP A 171 23.48 13.28 7.49
C TRP A 171 22.26 12.42 7.07
N GLY A 172 21.08 13.03 6.96
CA GLY A 172 19.84 12.39 6.51
C GLY A 172 19.83 12.07 5.00
N THR A 173 20.62 12.79 4.20
CA THR A 173 20.79 12.62 2.75
C THR A 173 22.16 12.04 2.38
N GLN A 174 23.04 11.83 3.37
CA GLN A 174 24.42 11.39 3.14
C GLN A 174 24.52 10.00 2.53
N TRP A 175 23.50 9.16 2.64
CA TRP A 175 23.46 7.89 1.90
C TRP A 175 23.40 8.12 0.37
N GLU A 176 22.91 9.27 -0.10
CA GLU A 176 22.99 9.73 -1.50
C GLU A 176 24.36 10.33 -1.88
N THR A 177 25.12 10.83 -0.91
CA THR A 177 26.44 11.46 -1.13
C THR A 177 27.61 10.49 -0.91
N ALA A 178 27.42 9.52 -0.01
CA ALA A 178 28.25 8.34 0.25
C ALA A 178 28.44 7.52 -0.99
N SER A 179 27.33 7.38 -1.72
CA SER A 179 27.37 6.82 -3.03
C SER A 179 28.27 7.74 -3.87
N ARG A 180 27.95 9.01 -4.12
CA ARG A 180 28.71 9.85 -5.08
C ARG A 180 30.24 9.98 -4.84
N ARG A 181 30.78 9.65 -3.65
CA ARG A 181 32.22 9.79 -3.29
C ARG A 181 33.07 8.52 -3.27
N CYS A 182 32.50 7.32 -3.38
CA CYS A 182 33.28 6.09 -3.24
C CYS A 182 33.67 5.50 -4.60
N SER A 183 34.81 5.92 -5.13
CA SER A 183 35.57 5.13 -6.10
C SER A 183 36.72 4.45 -5.36
N HIS A 184 36.60 3.14 -5.15
CA HIS A 184 37.57 2.25 -4.50
C HIS A 184 37.75 2.49 -2.99
N ASN A 185 37.57 1.40 -2.24
CA ASN A 185 37.58 1.28 -0.78
C ASN A 185 36.21 1.57 -0.13
N GLU A 186 35.80 0.72 0.83
CA GLU A 186 34.77 1.06 1.83
C GLU A 186 34.93 2.54 2.16
N SER A 187 33.86 3.35 2.19
CA SER A 187 34.00 4.74 2.64
C SER A 187 34.77 4.75 3.96
N THR A 188 36.05 5.10 3.89
CA THR A 188 36.91 5.29 5.06
C THR A 188 36.63 6.65 5.67
N ASP A 189 35.75 7.43 5.02
CA ASP A 189 35.18 8.64 5.56
C ASP A 189 34.19 8.28 6.66
N PRO A 190 34.58 8.46 7.93
CA PRO A 190 33.75 8.03 9.02
C PRO A 190 32.55 8.95 9.25
N ARG A 191 32.41 10.02 8.45
CA ARG A 191 31.23 10.91 8.47
C ARG A 191 29.99 10.22 7.93
N THR A 192 30.15 9.25 7.03
CA THR A 192 29.05 8.65 6.28
C THR A 192 28.20 7.66 7.12
N ALA A 193 26.91 7.96 7.29
CA ALA A 193 25.95 7.02 7.87
C ALA A 193 25.59 5.91 6.89
N LYS A 194 25.26 4.71 7.40
CA LYS A 194 24.83 3.56 6.59
C LYS A 194 23.39 3.20 6.92
N VAL A 195 22.56 3.01 5.89
CA VAL A 195 21.18 2.52 6.05
C VAL A 195 21.23 1.03 6.41
N ARG A 196 20.57 0.60 7.48
CA ARG A 196 20.49 -0.81 7.93
C ARG A 196 19.05 -1.19 8.25
N THR A 197 18.70 -2.47 8.08
CA THR A 197 17.40 -2.98 8.55
C THR A 197 17.40 -3.30 10.05
N THR A 198 16.23 -3.35 10.69
CA THR A 198 16.09 -3.83 12.07
C THR A 198 16.62 -5.26 12.19
N GLY A 199 16.30 -6.13 11.22
CA GLY A 199 16.80 -7.50 11.12
C GLY A 199 18.32 -7.57 11.06
N GLU A 200 18.97 -6.81 10.18
CA GLU A 200 20.44 -6.77 10.08
C GLU A 200 21.11 -6.36 11.38
N MET A 201 20.59 -5.33 12.05
CA MET A 201 21.16 -4.87 13.31
C MET A 201 20.93 -5.88 14.44
N MET A 202 19.78 -6.53 14.44
CA MET A 202 19.47 -7.62 15.37
C MET A 202 20.43 -8.81 15.17
N ASP A 203 20.60 -9.25 13.93
CA ASP A 203 21.41 -10.42 13.58
C ASP A 203 22.91 -10.16 13.77
N ALA A 204 23.39 -8.96 13.42
CA ALA A 204 24.78 -8.56 13.65
C ALA A 204 25.12 -8.45 15.15
N GLY A 205 24.12 -8.18 15.98
CA GLY A 205 24.28 -7.98 17.42
C GLY A 205 25.06 -6.72 17.79
N GLY A 206 24.96 -6.34 19.07
CA GLY A 206 25.70 -5.19 19.61
C GLY A 206 24.91 -3.88 19.57
N ARG A 207 25.64 -2.75 19.54
CA ARG A 207 25.06 -1.40 19.66
C ARG A 207 25.18 -0.63 18.36
N PHE A 208 24.09 0.02 17.98
CA PHE A 208 24.00 0.90 16.83
C PHE A 208 23.71 2.32 17.26
N TYR A 209 24.15 3.30 16.49
CA TYR A 209 24.15 4.71 16.85
C TYR A 209 23.37 5.48 15.79
N ILE A 210 22.33 6.19 16.20
CA ILE A 210 21.45 6.97 15.32
C ILE A 210 21.56 8.44 15.72
N PRO A 211 21.57 9.39 14.77
CA PRO A 211 21.45 10.81 15.08
C PRO A 211 20.16 11.13 15.86
N VAL A 212 20.24 12.09 16.77
CA VAL A 212 19.07 12.71 17.41
C VAL A 212 18.62 13.86 16.51
N LEU A 213 17.33 14.20 16.55
CA LEU A 213 16.75 15.42 16.00
C LEU A 213 17.72 16.62 16.18
N ASP A 214 18.10 17.25 15.06
CA ASP A 214 19.22 18.19 15.04
C ASP A 214 18.84 19.64 15.36
N ALA A 215 17.54 19.96 15.27
CA ALA A 215 16.97 21.26 15.59
C ALA A 215 15.58 21.13 16.25
N PRO A 216 15.08 22.15 16.96
CA PRO A 216 13.72 22.15 17.49
C PRO A 216 12.67 21.94 16.40
N LEU A 217 11.56 21.29 16.73
CA LEU A 217 10.41 21.19 15.82
C LEU A 217 9.91 22.59 15.45
N GLU A 218 9.79 22.89 14.18
CA GLU A 218 9.29 24.18 13.72
C GLU A 218 7.80 24.31 14.02
N ALA A 219 7.43 25.45 14.58
CA ALA A 219 6.06 25.83 14.84
C ALA A 219 5.96 27.36 14.84
N PRO A 220 4.83 27.92 14.38
CA PRO A 220 4.60 29.37 14.43
C PRO A 220 4.51 29.87 15.88
N GLU A 221 4.68 31.17 16.08
CA GLU A 221 4.33 31.80 17.36
C GLU A 221 2.84 31.64 17.64
N ALA A 222 2.53 31.25 18.86
CA ALA A 222 1.16 31.12 19.36
C ALA A 222 0.81 32.32 20.24
N GLU A 223 -0.45 32.76 20.19
CA GLU A 223 -0.99 33.67 21.20
C GLU A 223 -1.27 32.89 22.47
N LEU A 224 -0.47 33.12 23.51
CA LEU A 224 -0.50 32.34 24.75
C LEU A 224 -1.13 33.17 25.89
N PRO A 225 -2.03 32.60 26.72
CA PRO A 225 -2.72 33.33 27.78
C PRO A 225 -1.83 33.93 28.86
N ILE A 226 -0.66 33.33 29.09
CA ILE A 226 0.36 33.74 30.05
C ILE A 226 1.72 33.62 29.38
N ASP A 227 2.66 34.52 29.70
CA ASP A 227 4.04 34.39 29.28
C ASP A 227 4.61 32.98 29.62
N PRO A 228 5.25 32.29 28.65
CA PRO A 228 5.74 30.93 28.84
C PRO A 228 6.70 30.79 30.03
N TYR A 229 7.61 31.74 30.24
CA TYR A 229 8.58 31.67 31.34
C TYR A 229 7.88 31.78 32.69
N ILE A 230 6.96 32.74 32.85
CA ILE A 230 6.18 32.91 34.08
C ILE A 230 5.38 31.65 34.40
N LEU A 231 4.68 31.08 33.40
CA LEU A 231 3.92 29.84 33.57
C LEU A 231 4.85 28.69 33.99
N GLY A 232 5.99 28.53 33.32
CA GLY A 232 6.94 27.46 33.62
C GLY A 232 7.51 27.56 35.04
N TYR A 233 7.83 28.77 35.47
CA TYR A 233 8.35 29.03 36.81
C TYR A 233 7.31 28.68 37.88
N TRP A 234 6.04 29.06 37.67
CA TRP A 234 4.95 28.68 38.57
C TRP A 234 4.69 27.16 38.59
N LEU A 235 4.72 26.50 37.43
CA LEU A 235 4.50 25.06 37.31
C LEU A 235 5.58 24.25 38.05
N GLY A 236 6.84 24.68 38.00
CA GLY A 236 7.93 24.01 38.71
C GLY A 236 8.05 24.38 40.19
N GLY A 237 7.36 25.44 40.63
CA GLY A 237 7.27 25.86 42.02
C GLY A 237 6.43 24.92 42.91
N ARG A 238 6.67 24.99 44.23
CA ARG A 238 6.02 24.14 45.25
C ARG A 238 4.64 24.61 45.69
N CYS A 239 4.27 25.87 45.39
CA CYS A 239 3.00 26.45 45.80
C CYS A 239 1.86 25.99 44.88
N SER A 240 0.73 25.55 45.45
CA SER A 240 -0.49 25.21 44.70
C SER A 240 -1.45 26.39 44.51
N LEU A 241 -1.17 27.52 45.16
CA LEU A 241 -1.90 28.78 45.02
C LEU A 241 -1.28 29.62 43.89
N ALA A 242 -1.96 30.70 43.49
CA ALA A 242 -1.50 31.65 42.47
C ALA A 242 -0.35 32.57 42.94
N ALA A 243 0.57 32.03 43.75
CA ALA A 243 1.75 32.71 44.24
C ALA A 243 3.00 31.97 43.77
N ILE A 244 4.00 32.72 43.33
CA ILE A 244 5.29 32.18 42.91
C ILE A 244 6.24 32.17 44.09
N THR A 245 6.81 30.99 44.40
CA THR A 245 7.71 30.80 45.53
C THR A 245 9.13 30.51 45.11
N GLY A 246 10.10 31.34 45.53
CA GLY A 246 11.52 31.11 45.23
C GLY A 246 12.48 32.01 46.03
N SER A 247 13.76 31.63 46.03
CA SER A 247 14.86 32.38 46.64
C SER A 247 15.58 33.31 45.64
N ASP A 248 15.17 33.29 44.38
CA ASP A 248 15.83 33.98 43.25
C ASP A 248 14.95 35.15 42.74
N LEU A 249 14.47 36.00 43.66
CA LEU A 249 13.44 37.02 43.37
C LEU A 249 13.89 38.07 42.34
N GLU A 250 15.14 38.52 42.39
CA GLU A 250 15.64 39.58 41.50
C GLU A 250 15.60 39.17 40.02
N HIS A 251 16.12 37.99 39.69
CA HIS A 251 16.00 37.42 38.34
C HIS A 251 14.53 37.24 37.93
N PHE A 252 13.68 36.82 38.86
CA PHE A 252 12.25 36.67 38.56
C PHE A 252 11.59 38.02 38.24
N ARG A 253 11.93 39.10 38.95
CA ARG A 253 11.43 40.47 38.67
C ARG A 253 11.80 40.93 37.26
N GLU A 254 13.04 40.71 36.83
CA GLU A 254 13.48 41.05 35.47
C GLU A 254 12.64 40.33 34.41
N ARG A 255 12.41 39.03 34.59
CA ARG A 255 11.61 38.22 33.66
C ARG A 255 10.13 38.62 33.63
N VAL A 256 9.56 39.02 34.76
CA VAL A 256 8.19 39.54 34.84
C VAL A 256 8.07 40.88 34.10
N ALA A 257 9.04 41.78 34.28
CA ALA A 257 9.06 43.06 33.59
C ALA A 257 9.25 42.91 32.07
N GLU A 258 10.13 42.00 31.62
CA GLU A 258 10.33 41.67 30.20
C GLU A 258 9.06 41.09 29.56
N ALA A 259 8.25 40.36 30.33
CA ALA A 259 6.95 39.84 29.91
C ALA A 259 5.83 40.89 29.91
N GLY A 260 6.12 42.17 30.22
CA GLY A 260 5.13 43.24 30.31
C GLY A 260 4.13 43.06 31.46
N CYS A 261 4.50 42.26 32.47
CA CYS A 261 3.70 42.01 33.66
C CYS A 261 4.21 42.86 34.84
N ALA A 262 3.41 43.01 35.89
CA ALA A 262 3.79 43.76 37.09
C ALA A 262 3.65 42.90 38.36
N ILE A 263 4.42 43.23 39.39
CA ILE A 263 4.33 42.58 40.69
C ILE A 263 3.46 43.43 41.61
N GLU A 264 2.38 42.84 42.11
CA GLU A 264 1.39 43.52 42.96
C GLU A 264 1.76 43.42 44.45
N SER A 265 2.27 42.27 44.88
CA SER A 265 2.66 42.04 46.27
C SER A 265 3.81 41.04 46.39
N GLU A 266 4.64 41.22 47.41
CA GLU A 266 5.78 40.36 47.72
C GLU A 266 5.83 40.12 49.24
N THR A 267 5.85 38.85 49.65
CA THR A 267 5.94 38.47 51.06
C THR A 267 7.09 37.50 51.28
N CYS A 268 8.06 37.84 52.13
CA CYS A 268 9.16 36.95 52.48
C CYS A 268 8.82 36.12 53.72
N ASN A 269 9.11 34.82 53.68
CA ASN A 269 9.14 33.98 54.87
C ASN A 269 10.53 34.07 55.54
N PRO A 270 10.64 34.71 56.73
CA PRO A 270 11.92 35.00 57.37
C PRO A 270 12.69 33.75 57.83
N GLU A 271 12.05 32.59 57.98
CA GLU A 271 12.72 31.35 58.40
C GLU A 271 13.36 30.58 57.23
N SER A 272 12.87 30.79 56.01
CA SER A 272 13.26 30.00 54.84
C SER A 272 13.85 30.82 53.70
N ASP A 273 13.87 32.15 53.84
CA ASP A 273 14.28 33.14 52.83
C ASP A 273 13.58 32.92 51.47
N ASN A 274 12.34 32.42 51.51
CA ASN A 274 11.50 32.21 50.34
C ASN A 274 10.50 33.34 50.21
N TRP A 275 10.36 33.85 48.99
CA TRP A 275 9.42 34.91 48.66
C TRP A 275 8.16 34.34 48.03
N ALA A 276 6.99 34.85 48.38
CA ALA A 276 5.73 34.65 47.68
C ALA A 276 5.40 35.93 46.91
N VAL A 277 5.20 35.81 45.60
CA VAL A 277 4.96 36.96 44.69
C VAL A 277 3.63 36.80 43.99
N GLU A 278 2.82 37.87 43.98
CA GLU A 278 1.61 38.01 43.17
C GLU A 278 1.90 38.87 41.94
N VAL A 279 1.47 38.38 40.77
CA VAL A 279 1.76 39.00 39.48
C VAL A 279 0.45 39.43 38.82
N SER A 280 0.37 40.67 38.38
CA SER A 280 -0.64 41.17 37.45
C SER A 280 -0.14 41.12 36.02
N LEU A 281 -1.06 40.86 35.11
CA LEU A 281 -0.81 40.73 33.69
C LEU A 281 -1.15 42.04 32.99
N GLY A 282 -0.48 42.33 31.87
CA GLY A 282 -0.62 43.60 31.14
C GLY A 282 -2.02 43.92 30.61
N ASP A 283 -2.95 42.96 30.63
CA ASP A 283 -4.36 43.11 30.24
C ASP A 283 -5.30 43.50 31.40
N GLY A 284 -4.76 43.72 32.60
CA GLY A 284 -5.52 44.04 33.81
C GLY A 284 -6.05 42.81 34.57
N GLY A 285 -5.75 41.59 34.12
CA GLY A 285 -6.01 40.35 34.85
C GLY A 285 -4.92 40.02 35.88
N THR A 286 -5.22 39.14 36.84
CA THR A 286 -4.21 38.58 37.76
C THR A 286 -3.77 37.20 37.28
N LEU A 287 -2.57 36.77 37.68
CA LEU A 287 -2.10 35.41 37.45
C LEU A 287 -3.13 34.36 37.93
N GLN A 288 -3.79 34.63 39.07
CA GLN A 288 -4.85 33.76 39.58
C GLN A 288 -6.00 33.59 38.60
N THR A 289 -6.52 34.69 38.05
CA THR A 289 -7.66 34.67 37.12
C THR A 289 -7.33 33.86 35.86
N VAL A 290 -6.11 33.98 35.34
CA VAL A 290 -5.72 33.26 34.12
C VAL A 290 -5.42 31.79 34.41
N LEU A 291 -4.77 31.46 35.53
CA LEU A 291 -4.57 30.08 35.95
C LEU A 291 -5.90 29.35 36.18
N ASP A 292 -6.90 30.03 36.74
CA ASP A 292 -8.25 29.48 36.93
C ASP A 292 -8.95 29.25 35.58
N ARG A 293 -8.92 30.25 34.69
CA ARG A 293 -9.46 30.15 33.33
C ARG A 293 -8.83 29.01 32.52
N CYS A 294 -7.53 28.77 32.70
CA CYS A 294 -6.80 27.68 32.06
C CYS A 294 -6.95 26.33 32.80
N GLY A 295 -7.70 26.26 33.91
CA GLY A 295 -7.92 25.03 34.69
C GLY A 295 -6.64 24.47 35.33
N LEU A 296 -5.69 25.34 35.68
CA LEU A 296 -4.38 24.97 36.20
C LEU A 296 -4.32 24.96 37.73
N LEU A 297 -5.18 25.71 38.41
CA LEU A 297 -5.27 25.71 39.88
C LEU A 297 -5.70 24.33 40.39
N GLY A 298 -4.93 23.74 41.30
CA GLY A 298 -5.13 22.37 41.78
C GLY A 298 -4.85 21.26 40.74
N ASN A 299 -4.54 21.61 39.50
CA ASN A 299 -4.31 20.69 38.38
C ASN A 299 -3.09 21.14 37.55
N LYS A 300 -1.91 21.19 38.18
CA LYS A 300 -0.69 21.64 37.49
C LYS A 300 -0.34 20.71 36.32
N HIS A 301 -0.41 21.25 35.10
CA HIS A 301 0.05 20.61 33.87
C HIS A 301 0.52 21.67 32.88
N VAL A 302 1.26 21.26 31.85
CA VAL A 302 1.55 22.14 30.71
C VAL A 302 0.38 22.02 29.73
N PRO A 303 -0.29 23.13 29.34
CA PRO A 303 -1.33 23.09 28.31
C PRO A 303 -0.75 22.78 26.92
N ASP A 304 -1.53 22.12 26.06
CA ASP A 304 -1.06 21.62 24.75
C ASP A 304 -0.63 22.75 23.81
N GLU A 305 -1.31 23.90 23.85
CA GLU A 305 -0.94 25.11 23.08
C GLU A 305 0.51 25.55 23.35
N TYR A 306 1.03 25.35 24.57
CA TYR A 306 2.43 25.63 24.89
C TYR A 306 3.36 24.53 24.38
N LEU A 307 2.92 23.27 24.29
CA LEU A 307 3.71 22.18 23.70
C LEU A 307 3.81 22.29 22.17
N ARG A 308 2.88 23.02 21.53
CA ARG A 308 2.86 23.30 20.08
C ARG A 308 3.31 24.70 19.70
N ALA A 309 3.59 25.57 20.67
CA ALA A 309 4.10 26.92 20.45
C ALA A 309 5.49 26.92 19.76
N SER A 310 5.93 28.11 19.34
CA SER A 310 7.21 28.29 18.66
C SER A 310 8.40 27.76 19.48
N PRO A 311 9.52 27.40 18.84
CA PRO A 311 10.73 26.99 19.54
C PRO A 311 11.16 27.96 20.66
N ALA A 312 11.02 29.27 20.43
CA ALA A 312 11.36 30.30 21.42
C ALA A 312 10.43 30.26 22.64
N GLN A 313 9.12 30.14 22.42
CA GLN A 313 8.11 30.04 23.48
C GLN A 313 8.27 28.75 24.30
N ARG A 314 8.52 27.62 23.64
CA ARG A 314 8.79 26.33 24.32
C ARG A 314 10.07 26.37 25.16
N LEU A 315 11.12 27.02 24.65
CA LEU A 315 12.37 27.19 25.40
C LEU A 315 12.17 28.11 26.61
N ALA A 316 11.40 29.19 26.48
CA ALA A 316 11.05 30.07 27.60
C ALA A 316 10.27 29.32 28.68
N LEU A 317 9.28 28.51 28.31
CA LEU A 317 8.55 27.64 29.24
C LEU A 317 9.47 26.65 29.97
N LEU A 318 10.32 25.95 29.21
CA LEU A 318 11.28 25.02 29.77
C LEU A 318 12.24 25.70 30.75
N ARG A 319 12.71 26.92 30.43
CA ARG A 319 13.57 27.71 31.32
C ARG A 319 12.89 28.06 32.63
N GLY A 320 11.62 28.43 32.63
CA GLY A 320 10.86 28.64 33.86
C GLY A 320 10.79 27.38 34.72
N LEU A 321 10.46 26.24 34.11
CA LEU A 321 10.40 24.93 34.80
C LEU A 321 11.76 24.51 35.38
N MET A 322 12.84 24.76 34.65
CA MET A 322 14.20 24.39 35.04
C MET A 322 14.81 25.36 36.05
N ASP A 323 14.49 26.64 35.99
CA ASP A 323 14.94 27.63 36.96
C ASP A 323 14.29 27.44 38.32
N SER A 324 13.01 27.05 38.36
CA SER A 324 12.31 26.72 39.61
C SER A 324 12.70 25.34 40.15
N GLY A 325 12.65 24.29 39.33
CA GLY A 325 12.77 22.89 39.78
C GLY A 325 13.95 22.08 39.22
N GLY A 326 14.65 22.60 38.21
CA GLY A 326 15.75 21.92 37.52
C GLY A 326 17.10 22.03 38.26
N VAL A 327 17.94 21.01 38.08
CA VAL A 327 19.25 20.90 38.73
C VAL A 327 20.32 20.52 37.71
N ASN A 328 21.46 21.20 37.77
CA ASN A 328 22.71 20.80 37.11
C ASN A 328 23.47 19.79 37.97
N ASP A 329 24.07 18.79 37.33
CA ASP A 329 25.04 17.93 37.99
C ASP A 329 26.31 18.71 38.37
N LYS A 330 27.21 18.05 39.12
CA LYS A 330 28.43 18.71 39.61
C LYS A 330 29.33 19.21 38.47
N THR A 331 29.27 18.57 37.30
CA THR A 331 30.09 18.89 36.14
C THR A 331 29.45 19.93 35.20
N GLY A 332 28.18 20.28 35.40
CA GLY A 332 27.42 21.15 34.50
C GLY A 332 27.02 20.51 33.17
N GLY A 333 27.36 19.23 32.97
CA GLY A 333 27.18 18.51 31.71
C GLY A 333 25.85 17.76 31.60
N LYS A 334 25.18 17.49 32.72
CA LYS A 334 23.89 16.78 32.80
C LYS A 334 22.89 17.59 33.61
N VAL A 335 21.70 17.78 33.06
CA VAL A 335 20.59 18.46 33.72
C VAL A 335 19.54 17.43 34.13
N SER A 336 18.80 17.70 35.19
CA SER A 336 17.62 16.92 35.52
C SER A 336 16.53 17.73 36.19
N PHE A 337 15.29 17.36 35.88
CA PHE A 337 14.07 17.81 36.53
C PHE A 337 13.47 16.64 37.30
N VAL A 338 13.07 16.87 38.55
CA VAL A 338 12.47 15.83 39.40
C VAL A 338 11.19 16.37 40.01
N ASN A 339 10.07 15.68 39.77
CA ASN A 339 8.77 16.08 40.28
C ASN A 339 7.94 14.84 40.69
N GLN A 340 7.04 15.00 41.67
CA GLN A 340 6.11 13.93 42.06
C GLN A 340 4.92 13.82 41.08
N ASN A 341 4.60 14.89 40.36
CA ASN A 341 3.59 14.89 39.31
C ASN A 341 4.19 14.31 38.02
N ARG A 342 3.71 13.11 37.63
CA ARG A 342 4.12 12.43 36.40
C ARG A 342 3.81 13.25 35.14
N ARG A 343 2.64 13.89 35.07
CA ARG A 343 2.21 14.66 33.90
C ARG A 343 3.15 15.82 33.60
N LEU A 344 3.62 16.51 34.64
CA LEU A 344 4.64 17.57 34.49
C LEU A 344 6.00 17.01 34.07
N ALA A 345 6.40 15.86 34.60
CA ALA A 345 7.64 15.22 34.18
C ALA A 345 7.56 14.79 32.70
N ASP A 346 6.46 14.18 32.27
CA ASP A 346 6.26 13.77 30.88
C ASP A 346 6.21 14.99 29.93
N ALA A 347 5.57 16.10 30.33
CA ALA A 347 5.58 17.36 29.57
C ALA A 347 6.98 17.98 29.46
N VAL A 348 7.79 17.96 30.53
CA VAL A 348 9.20 18.40 30.46
C VAL A 348 10.02 17.50 29.53
N ALA A 349 9.76 16.19 29.54
CA ALA A 349 10.39 15.26 28.61
C ALA A 349 10.03 15.58 27.15
N GLU A 350 8.76 15.86 26.86
CA GLU A 350 8.30 16.26 25.53
C GLU A 350 8.90 17.60 25.09
N LEU A 351 8.89 18.64 25.95
CA LEU A 351 9.53 19.94 25.66
C LEU A 351 11.01 19.78 25.33
N MET A 352 11.72 18.95 26.10
CA MET A 352 13.13 18.67 25.83
C MET A 352 13.31 17.93 24.48
N SER A 353 12.48 16.93 24.18
CA SER A 353 12.52 16.22 22.89
C SER A 353 12.18 17.11 21.70
N SER A 354 11.14 17.93 21.80
CA SER A 354 10.74 18.87 20.74
C SER A 354 11.71 20.03 20.53
N LEU A 355 12.60 20.30 21.49
CA LEU A 355 13.71 21.25 21.36
C LEU A 355 15.01 20.60 20.86
N GLY A 356 14.95 19.35 20.37
CA GLY A 356 16.10 18.66 19.77
C GLY A 356 17.03 18.00 20.79
N THR A 357 16.50 17.52 21.93
CA THR A 357 17.29 16.73 22.87
C THR A 357 16.60 15.44 23.33
N LYS A 358 17.31 14.33 23.26
CA LYS A 358 16.83 13.06 23.82
C LYS A 358 16.78 13.12 25.34
N VAL A 359 15.90 12.33 25.97
CA VAL A 359 15.70 12.36 27.42
C VAL A 359 15.74 10.96 28.02
N SER A 360 16.37 10.84 29.19
CA SER A 360 16.25 9.65 30.02
C SER A 360 15.19 9.88 31.09
N ARG A 361 14.22 8.96 31.18
CA ARG A 361 13.19 8.96 32.20
C ARG A 361 13.55 7.96 33.30
N GLY A 362 13.18 8.26 34.54
CA GLY A 362 13.39 7.37 35.67
C GLY A 362 12.41 7.66 36.79
N ARG A 363 12.26 6.71 37.71
CA ARG A 363 11.44 6.86 38.92
C ARG A 363 12.25 6.48 40.15
N ARG A 364 12.03 7.16 41.26
CA ARG A 364 12.65 6.83 42.54
C ARG A 364 11.67 7.02 43.70
N PRO A 365 11.75 6.18 44.76
CA PRO A 365 11.03 6.45 46.00
C PRO A 365 11.46 7.78 46.60
N VAL A 366 10.50 8.53 47.13
CA VAL A 366 10.76 9.74 47.91
C VAL A 366 11.19 9.32 49.31
N ARG A 367 12.30 9.91 49.78
CA ARG A 367 12.83 9.67 51.13
C ARG A 367 12.88 10.97 51.91
N VAL A 368 12.39 10.95 53.14
CA VAL A 368 12.44 12.07 54.09
C VAL A 368 13.12 11.57 55.36
N GLY A 369 14.19 12.24 55.80
CA GLY A 369 14.99 11.79 56.95
C GLY A 369 15.61 10.39 56.79
N GLY A 370 15.79 9.90 55.55
CA GLY A 370 16.30 8.56 55.25
C GLY A 370 15.25 7.46 55.13
N VAL A 371 13.98 7.73 55.48
CA VAL A 371 12.86 6.77 55.42
C VAL A 371 12.06 6.98 54.14
N GLU A 372 11.65 5.90 53.48
CA GLU A 372 10.78 5.95 52.29
C GLU A 372 9.35 6.33 52.68
N THR A 373 8.77 7.31 51.96
CA THR A 373 7.44 7.84 52.27
C THR A 373 6.31 7.16 51.49
N GLY A 374 6.63 6.16 50.66
CA GLY A 374 5.69 5.52 49.72
C GLY A 374 5.40 6.34 48.45
N ALA A 375 5.72 7.64 48.43
CA ALA A 375 5.57 8.48 47.23
C ALA A 375 6.67 8.22 46.21
N ILE A 376 6.34 8.37 44.92
CA ILE A 376 7.27 8.21 43.80
C ILE A 376 7.57 9.58 43.18
N ALA A 377 8.86 9.86 42.95
CA ALA A 377 9.29 11.00 42.16
C ALA A 377 9.77 10.55 40.78
N TYR A 378 9.29 11.25 39.76
CA TYR A 378 9.65 11.07 38.35
C TYR A 378 10.80 12.00 38.01
N ARG A 379 11.81 11.45 37.36
CA ARG A 379 13.03 12.15 36.98
C ARG A 379 13.14 12.16 35.47
N VAL A 380 13.24 13.36 34.90
CA VAL A 380 13.70 13.58 33.53
C VAL A 380 15.13 14.06 33.60
N ALA A 381 16.02 13.43 32.85
CA ALA A 381 17.41 13.85 32.82
C ALA A 381 17.97 13.75 31.41
N THR A 382 18.80 14.72 31.05
CA THR A 382 19.41 14.76 29.74
C THR A 382 20.74 15.51 29.79
N MET A 383 21.52 15.34 28.75
CA MET A 383 22.64 16.21 28.43
C MET A 383 22.16 17.13 27.30
N CYS A 384 21.49 18.24 27.66
CA CYS A 384 20.92 19.18 26.70
C CYS A 384 21.98 19.70 25.72
N THR A 385 21.54 19.95 24.48
CA THR A 385 22.30 20.58 23.39
C THR A 385 22.19 22.11 23.41
N PHE A 386 21.38 22.66 24.31
CA PHE A 386 21.13 24.09 24.54
C PHE A 386 21.11 24.37 26.05
N ASN A 387 21.24 25.63 26.46
CA ASN A 387 21.17 26.01 27.87
C ASN A 387 19.69 26.06 28.33
N PRO A 388 19.25 25.15 29.21
CA PRO A 388 17.85 25.05 29.61
C PRO A 388 17.53 25.97 30.81
N PHE A 389 18.45 26.80 31.26
CA PHE A 389 18.27 27.75 32.35
C PHE A 389 18.35 29.19 31.83
N SER A 390 17.66 30.13 32.47
CA SER A 390 17.96 31.57 32.33
C SER A 390 18.52 32.17 33.61
N LEU A 391 18.25 31.56 34.77
CA LEU A 391 18.77 32.01 36.06
C LEU A 391 20.31 31.99 36.09
N PRO A 392 21.01 33.12 36.30
CA PRO A 392 22.46 33.24 36.12
C PRO A 392 23.28 32.14 36.81
N ARG A 393 23.05 31.89 38.10
CA ARG A 393 23.80 30.85 38.85
C ARG A 393 23.65 29.44 38.27
N LYS A 394 22.54 29.13 37.59
CA LYS A 394 22.29 27.83 36.94
C LYS A 394 22.77 27.85 35.49
N ALA A 395 22.54 28.94 34.78
CA ALA A 395 22.93 29.15 33.39
C ALA A 395 24.45 29.17 33.22
N GLU A 396 25.19 29.86 34.08
CA GLU A 396 26.66 29.91 34.10
C GLU A 396 27.28 28.56 34.47
N ARG A 397 26.58 27.78 35.30
CA ARG A 397 27.02 26.44 35.70
C ARG A 397 26.82 25.41 34.59
N TRP A 398 25.88 25.63 33.68
CA TRP A 398 25.66 24.75 32.55
C TRP A 398 26.82 24.86 31.56
N SER A 399 27.30 23.73 31.05
CA SER A 399 28.42 23.69 30.12
C SER A 399 28.16 22.73 28.96
N ASP A 400 28.24 23.26 27.74
CA ASP A 400 28.31 22.45 26.53
C ASP A 400 29.67 21.75 26.35
N ASP A 401 30.69 22.12 27.12
CA ASP A 401 32.08 21.63 26.96
C ASP A 401 32.38 20.34 27.75
N SER A 402 31.39 19.73 28.40
CA SER A 402 31.63 18.43 29.04
C SER A 402 32.08 17.41 27.99
N LYS A 403 33.12 16.62 28.32
CA LYS A 403 33.84 15.66 27.45
C LYS A 403 32.93 14.67 26.65
N GLY A 404 31.61 14.65 26.87
CA GLY A 404 30.60 13.80 26.25
C GLY A 404 29.79 14.36 25.06
N SER A 405 30.14 15.50 24.46
CA SER A 405 29.35 16.17 23.39
C SER A 405 28.83 15.28 22.20
N LEU A 406 29.41 14.09 21.92
CA LEU A 406 28.91 13.14 20.88
C LEU A 406 27.72 12.33 21.43
N THR A 407 27.77 11.96 22.71
CA THR A 407 26.70 11.21 23.37
C THR A 407 25.41 12.01 23.56
N ARG A 408 25.48 13.35 23.48
CA ARG A 408 24.32 14.26 23.56
C ARG A 408 23.44 14.17 22.32
N ARG A 409 24.08 14.15 21.16
CA ARG A 409 23.44 14.19 19.83
C ARG A 409 23.28 12.81 19.20
N THR A 410 23.69 11.73 19.87
CA THR A 410 23.63 10.36 19.34
C THR A 410 22.72 9.49 20.21
N ARG A 411 21.64 8.97 19.64
CA ARG A 411 20.82 7.90 20.23
C ARG A 411 21.51 6.56 19.99
N VAL A 412 21.40 5.63 20.93
CA VAL A 412 22.05 4.32 20.83
C VAL A 412 20.97 3.25 20.88
N ILE A 413 20.88 2.40 19.87
CA ILE A 413 20.13 1.15 19.96
C ILE A 413 20.94 0.19 20.82
N VAL A 414 20.32 -0.31 21.89
CA VAL A 414 20.96 -1.17 22.90
C VAL A 414 20.42 -2.59 22.93
N GLY A 415 19.31 -2.86 22.25
CA GLY A 415 18.78 -4.21 22.14
C GLY A 415 17.59 -4.31 21.19
N PHE A 416 17.28 -5.55 20.85
CA PHE A 416 16.18 -5.98 20.00
C PHE A 416 15.44 -7.09 20.73
N GLU A 417 14.11 -7.10 20.67
CA GLU A 417 13.29 -8.19 21.19
C GLU A 417 12.15 -8.48 20.22
N THR A 418 12.02 -9.73 19.79
CA THR A 418 10.85 -10.16 19.01
C THR A 418 9.62 -10.10 19.90
N VAL A 419 8.62 -9.32 19.50
CA VAL A 419 7.39 -9.09 20.28
C VAL A 419 6.16 -9.79 19.69
N GLY A 420 6.38 -10.65 18.70
CA GLY A 420 5.37 -11.47 18.04
C GLY A 420 4.44 -10.65 17.14
N THR A 421 3.21 -11.12 16.98
CA THR A 421 2.23 -10.53 16.07
C THR A 421 1.87 -9.08 16.45
N ARG A 422 2.08 -8.15 15.52
CA ARG A 422 1.67 -6.74 15.64
C ARG A 422 1.07 -6.22 14.36
N ARG A 423 0.11 -5.31 14.52
CA ARG A 423 -0.40 -4.53 13.39
C ARG A 423 0.55 -3.37 13.15
N VAL A 424 1.09 -3.27 11.94
CA VAL A 424 2.09 -2.29 11.55
C VAL A 424 1.64 -1.56 10.28
N ARG A 425 2.13 -0.34 10.06
CA ARG A 425 1.82 0.48 8.89
C ARG A 425 3.05 1.25 8.42
N CYS A 426 3.14 1.50 7.13
CA CYS A 426 4.14 2.39 6.53
C CYS A 426 3.47 3.66 6.02
N ILE A 427 4.25 4.74 5.90
CA ILE A 427 3.91 5.97 5.20
C ILE A 427 5.09 6.39 4.31
N ALA A 428 4.86 7.30 3.37
CA ALA A 428 5.91 8.04 2.69
C ALA A 428 5.70 9.55 2.85
N VAL A 429 6.79 10.30 2.97
CA VAL A 429 6.80 11.76 3.14
C VAL A 429 7.60 12.45 2.04
N ASP A 430 7.25 13.71 1.75
CA ASP A 430 7.92 14.57 0.75
C ASP A 430 9.23 15.22 1.24
N SER A 431 9.68 14.94 2.47
CA SER A 431 10.98 15.41 2.96
C SER A 431 12.11 15.01 1.99
N PRO A 432 13.08 15.90 1.68
CA PRO A 432 14.21 15.59 0.80
C PRO A 432 15.07 14.39 1.24
N SER A 433 15.08 14.07 2.54
CA SER A 433 15.79 12.91 3.10
C SER A 433 14.96 11.63 3.10
N HIS A 434 13.65 11.75 2.82
CA HIS A 434 12.64 10.73 3.01
C HIS A 434 12.61 10.15 4.44
N LEU A 435 13.05 10.95 5.41
CA LEU A 435 12.97 10.64 6.83
C LEU A 435 11.80 11.38 7.49
N PHE A 436 11.22 10.75 8.51
CA PHE A 436 10.25 11.38 9.42
C PHE A 436 10.51 10.94 10.86
N LEU A 437 9.98 11.70 11.83
CA LEU A 437 10.13 11.42 13.26
C LEU A 437 9.04 10.47 13.77
N ALA A 438 9.43 9.51 14.61
CA ALA A 438 8.51 8.53 15.21
C ALA A 438 8.76 8.32 16.71
N GLY A 439 7.68 8.06 17.44
CA GLY A 439 7.68 7.84 18.89
C GLY A 439 7.74 9.12 19.71
N GLU A 440 7.44 9.02 21.01
CA GLU A 440 7.48 10.14 21.97
C GLU A 440 8.84 10.85 22.07
N GLN A 441 9.91 10.16 21.66
CA GLN A 441 11.28 10.66 21.65
C GLN A 441 11.75 11.14 20.27
N MET A 442 10.85 11.22 19.30
CA MET A 442 11.04 11.82 17.98
C MET A 442 12.27 11.24 17.26
N VAL A 443 12.24 9.92 17.05
CA VAL A 443 13.33 9.15 16.44
C VAL A 443 13.20 9.18 14.91
N PRO A 444 14.22 9.59 14.14
CA PRO A 444 14.17 9.59 12.67
C PRO A 444 14.14 8.17 12.04
N THR A 445 13.32 7.95 10.99
CA THR A 445 13.21 6.69 10.22
C THR A 445 12.81 6.87 8.73
N HIS A 446 12.84 5.82 7.86
CA HIS A 446 12.98 5.84 6.37
C HIS A 446 11.84 5.20 5.51
N ASN A 447 11.66 5.63 4.23
CA ASN A 447 10.67 5.15 3.18
C ASN A 447 11.25 4.27 2.00
N SER A 448 10.49 3.40 1.26
CA SER A 448 10.94 2.22 0.40
C SER A 448 10.83 2.26 -1.14
N GLU A 449 11.84 1.78 -1.93
CA GLU A 449 11.77 1.58 -3.43
C GLU A 449 12.80 0.55 -4.01
N LEU A 450 12.37 -0.46 -4.83
CA LEU A 450 13.24 -1.42 -5.57
C LEU A 450 13.20 -1.27 -7.12
N THR A 451 12.02 -1.40 -7.73
CA THR A 451 11.86 -1.82 -9.14
C THR A 451 12.31 -0.76 -10.15
N THR A 452 11.94 0.51 -9.92
CA THR A 452 12.15 1.61 -10.88
C THR A 452 13.57 2.19 -10.83
N LYS A 453 14.24 2.02 -9.68
CA LYS A 453 15.59 2.54 -9.45
C LYS A 453 16.68 1.55 -9.79
N TRP A 454 16.66 0.36 -9.18
CA TRP A 454 17.78 -0.57 -9.27
C TRP A 454 17.84 -1.29 -10.61
N ASN A 455 16.69 -1.45 -11.28
CA ASN A 455 16.64 -2.00 -12.62
C ASN A 455 17.35 -1.08 -13.63
N VAL A 456 17.04 0.22 -13.60
CA VAL A 456 17.67 1.23 -14.47
C VAL A 456 19.19 1.27 -14.27
N VAL A 457 19.65 1.22 -13.01
CA VAL A 457 21.08 1.19 -12.68
C VAL A 457 21.74 -0.07 -13.24
N TRP A 458 21.13 -1.25 -13.07
CA TRP A 458 21.67 -2.51 -13.55
C TRP A 458 21.74 -2.55 -15.07
N TYR A 459 20.64 -2.25 -15.77
CA TYR A 459 20.57 -2.32 -17.22
C TYR A 459 21.58 -1.39 -17.90
N LEU A 460 21.64 -0.13 -17.46
CA LEU A 460 22.60 0.85 -17.99
C LEU A 460 24.06 0.44 -17.74
N GLY A 461 24.29 -0.26 -16.63
CA GLY A 461 25.60 -0.77 -16.23
C GLY A 461 26.04 -1.92 -17.11
N MET A 462 25.18 -2.92 -17.24
CA MET A 462 25.46 -4.18 -17.94
C MET A 462 25.58 -4.01 -19.45
N PHE A 463 24.75 -3.18 -20.07
CA PHE A 463 24.62 -3.13 -21.53
C PHE A 463 25.19 -1.85 -22.11
N GLU A 464 26.02 -1.98 -23.14
CA GLU A 464 26.73 -0.85 -23.76
C GLU A 464 25.78 0.05 -24.56
N ALA A 465 25.95 1.37 -24.37
CA ALA A 465 25.29 2.42 -25.14
C ALA A 465 23.75 2.37 -25.14
N LYS A 466 23.13 1.78 -24.11
CA LYS A 466 21.67 1.62 -24.03
C LYS A 466 20.93 2.87 -23.59
N ARG A 467 19.74 3.06 -24.15
CA ARG A 467 18.87 4.21 -23.90
C ARG A 467 17.64 3.79 -23.13
N ILE A 468 17.38 4.43 -22.00
CA ILE A 468 16.33 4.04 -21.05
C ILE A 468 15.32 5.18 -20.91
N LEU A 469 14.03 4.85 -20.90
CA LEU A 469 12.95 5.76 -20.57
C LEU A 469 12.27 5.31 -19.28
N ILE A 470 12.13 6.22 -18.32
CA ILE A 470 11.31 6.05 -17.11
C ILE A 470 10.01 6.85 -17.32
N VAL A 471 8.88 6.18 -17.16
CA VAL A 471 7.54 6.77 -17.22
C VAL A 471 6.83 6.49 -15.90
N CYS A 472 6.32 7.54 -15.26
CA CYS A 472 5.46 7.42 -14.07
C CYS A 472 4.17 8.23 -14.26
N ALA A 473 3.21 8.12 -13.35
CA ALA A 473 1.99 8.95 -13.39
C ALA A 473 2.27 10.47 -13.54
N SER A 474 3.34 10.98 -12.91
CA SER A 474 3.75 12.38 -12.99
C SER A 474 5.24 12.54 -13.34
N GLY A 475 5.59 13.72 -13.87
CA GLY A 475 6.98 14.09 -14.17
C GLY A 475 7.84 14.14 -12.92
N ASP A 476 7.34 14.72 -11.83
CA ASP A 476 8.06 14.84 -10.56
C ASP A 476 8.45 13.46 -9.98
N LEU A 477 7.54 12.48 -10.08
CA LEU A 477 7.81 11.12 -9.62
C LEU A 477 8.86 10.42 -10.51
N ALA A 478 8.76 10.60 -11.83
CA ALA A 478 9.76 10.05 -12.75
C ALA A 478 11.16 10.69 -12.54
N GLU A 479 11.21 12.00 -12.34
CA GLU A 479 12.44 12.73 -12.03
C GLU A 479 13.05 12.28 -10.71
N LYS A 480 12.23 11.98 -9.70
CA LYS A 480 12.70 11.40 -8.44
C LYS A 480 13.44 10.08 -8.69
N PHE A 481 12.82 9.11 -9.36
CA PHE A 481 13.47 7.83 -9.65
C PHE A 481 14.75 8.00 -10.48
N SER A 482 14.73 8.90 -11.46
CA SER A 482 15.90 9.20 -12.29
C SER A 482 17.04 9.82 -11.48
N ARG A 483 16.74 10.73 -10.55
CA ARG A 483 17.73 11.33 -9.64
C ARG A 483 18.42 10.25 -8.84
N GLU A 484 17.65 9.38 -8.19
CA GLU A 484 18.18 8.32 -7.36
C GLU A 484 19.01 7.32 -8.17
N ALA A 485 18.53 6.90 -9.34
CA ALA A 485 19.27 6.02 -10.25
C ALA A 485 20.57 6.66 -10.72
N ARG A 486 20.55 7.94 -11.12
CA ARG A 486 21.74 8.71 -11.55
C ARG A 486 22.78 8.77 -10.45
N ASP A 487 22.35 9.03 -9.23
CA ASP A 487 23.26 9.21 -8.10
C ASP A 487 23.89 7.88 -7.67
N ILE A 488 23.13 6.79 -7.71
CA ILE A 488 23.68 5.44 -7.58
C ILE A 488 24.66 5.15 -8.72
N PHE A 489 24.33 5.49 -9.97
CA PHE A 489 25.20 5.21 -11.10
C PHE A 489 26.50 6.02 -11.10
N LYS A 490 26.46 7.29 -10.71
CA LYS A 490 27.68 8.13 -10.51
C LYS A 490 28.69 7.47 -9.58
N THR A 491 28.17 6.73 -8.62
CA THR A 491 28.92 6.02 -7.57
C THR A 491 29.45 4.70 -8.03
N TRP A 492 28.52 3.82 -8.40
CA TRP A 492 28.74 2.40 -8.51
C TRP A 492 28.94 2.02 -9.97
N GLY A 493 28.48 2.85 -10.91
CA GLY A 493 28.78 2.79 -12.34
C GLY A 493 30.26 2.50 -12.62
N PRO A 494 31.20 3.32 -12.10
CA PRO A 494 32.61 3.15 -12.37
C PRO A 494 33.21 1.90 -11.73
N LEU A 495 32.67 1.47 -10.59
CA LEU A 495 33.19 0.34 -9.81
C LEU A 495 32.65 -1.01 -10.27
N LEU A 496 31.36 -1.07 -10.58
CA LEU A 496 30.66 -2.29 -10.95
C LEU A 496 30.69 -2.53 -12.45
N PHE A 497 30.72 -1.46 -13.25
CA PHE A 497 30.54 -1.55 -14.71
C PHE A 497 31.62 -0.84 -15.53
N GLY A 498 32.52 -0.09 -14.89
CA GLY A 498 33.54 0.72 -15.59
C GLY A 498 32.98 1.94 -16.33
N LYS A 499 31.73 2.34 -16.07
CA LYS A 499 31.03 3.43 -16.78
C LYS A 499 30.82 4.64 -15.87
N LYS A 500 30.92 5.85 -16.43
CA LYS A 500 30.71 7.11 -15.69
C LYS A 500 29.53 7.88 -16.25
N VAL A 501 28.86 8.68 -15.42
CA VAL A 501 27.92 9.69 -15.91
C VAL A 501 28.70 10.80 -16.60
N ARG A 502 28.18 11.27 -17.73
CA ARG A 502 28.75 12.35 -18.53
C ARG A 502 28.54 13.70 -17.88
N ASP A 503 29.58 14.53 -17.85
CA ASP A 503 29.49 15.88 -17.28
C ASP A 503 28.59 16.80 -18.11
N ASP A 504 28.59 16.63 -19.43
CA ASP A 504 27.82 17.42 -20.41
C ASP A 504 26.35 16.99 -20.53
N MET A 505 25.97 15.86 -19.94
CA MET A 505 24.60 15.32 -19.97
C MET A 505 24.28 14.70 -18.60
N SER A 506 23.99 15.55 -17.61
CA SER A 506 23.85 15.15 -16.21
C SER A 506 22.60 15.70 -15.52
N ALA A 507 21.61 16.19 -16.28
CA ALA A 507 20.35 16.69 -15.73
C ALA A 507 19.53 15.56 -15.06
N VAL A 508 18.51 15.92 -14.27
CA VAL A 508 17.76 14.91 -13.51
C VAL A 508 16.78 14.17 -14.40
N ASP A 509 16.09 14.93 -15.24
CA ASP A 509 15.17 14.48 -16.28
C ASP A 509 15.89 13.81 -17.46
N GLU A 510 17.18 14.12 -17.69
CA GLU A 510 17.99 13.52 -18.75
C GLU A 510 19.50 13.46 -18.40
N TRP A 511 20.07 12.25 -18.34
CA TRP A 511 21.51 12.06 -18.10
C TRP A 511 22.10 10.88 -18.87
N GLY A 512 23.37 11.00 -19.26
CA GLY A 512 24.08 10.04 -20.11
C GLY A 512 25.29 9.38 -19.45
N THR A 513 25.76 8.27 -20.02
CA THR A 513 26.94 7.53 -19.60
C THR A 513 28.08 7.62 -20.61
N SER A 514 29.31 7.33 -20.16
CA SER A 514 30.55 7.49 -20.93
C SER A 514 30.64 6.60 -22.17
N ASP A 515 29.86 5.53 -22.22
CA ASP A 515 29.72 4.62 -23.37
C ASP A 515 28.64 5.09 -24.36
N GLY A 516 27.98 6.23 -24.11
CA GLY A 516 26.95 6.79 -24.99
C GLY A 516 25.52 6.41 -24.64
N GLY A 517 25.30 5.62 -23.59
CA GLY A 517 23.96 5.33 -23.06
C GLY A 517 23.34 6.56 -22.38
N PHE A 518 22.02 6.55 -22.16
CA PHE A 518 21.35 7.61 -21.39
C PHE A 518 20.02 7.17 -20.80
N VAL A 519 19.56 7.93 -19.80
CA VAL A 519 18.26 7.80 -19.15
C VAL A 519 17.48 9.09 -19.36
N ARG A 520 16.20 8.96 -19.69
CA ARG A 520 15.22 10.05 -19.73
C ARG A 520 14.06 9.73 -18.80
N ALA A 521 13.53 10.71 -18.08
CA ALA A 521 12.38 10.56 -17.20
C ALA A 521 11.26 11.52 -17.55
N VAL A 522 10.03 11.01 -17.65
CA VAL A 522 8.85 11.79 -18.00
C VAL A 522 7.61 11.29 -17.26
N GLY A 523 6.62 12.17 -17.09
CA GLY A 523 5.27 11.75 -16.73
C GLY A 523 4.53 11.10 -17.91
N ALA A 524 3.52 10.29 -17.60
CA ALA A 524 2.57 9.78 -18.56
C ALA A 524 1.93 10.92 -19.37
N GLU A 525 1.55 10.65 -20.62
CA GLU A 525 0.98 11.63 -21.56
C GLU A 525 1.96 12.75 -22.01
N SER A 526 3.22 12.71 -21.58
CA SER A 526 4.21 13.72 -21.95
C SER A 526 4.54 13.71 -23.46
N LYS A 527 4.63 14.90 -24.04
CA LYS A 527 5.12 15.12 -25.43
C LYS A 527 6.65 15.09 -25.53
N GLY A 528 7.34 15.13 -24.38
CA GLY A 528 8.80 15.28 -24.25
C GLY A 528 9.64 14.08 -24.68
N ILE A 529 9.02 13.04 -25.26
CA ILE A 529 9.69 11.84 -25.80
C ILE A 529 9.74 11.82 -27.34
N THR A 530 9.16 12.82 -27.99
CA THR A 530 9.11 12.90 -29.45
C THR A 530 10.51 13.10 -30.05
N GLY A 531 10.89 12.25 -31.00
CA GLY A 531 12.21 12.26 -31.64
C GLY A 531 13.23 11.30 -31.02
N TYR A 532 12.91 10.67 -29.89
CA TYR A 532 13.78 9.71 -29.21
C TYR A 532 13.48 8.26 -29.62
N GLY A 533 14.42 7.37 -29.33
CA GLY A 533 14.24 5.92 -29.35
C GLY A 533 14.96 5.29 -28.15
N PHE A 534 14.39 4.25 -27.57
CA PHE A 534 14.84 3.62 -26.32
C PHE A 534 14.96 2.11 -26.44
N ASP A 535 15.99 1.57 -25.81
CA ASP A 535 16.26 0.14 -25.68
C ASP A 535 15.54 -0.48 -24.46
N LEU A 536 15.24 0.32 -23.44
CA LEU A 536 14.42 -0.09 -22.29
C LEU A 536 13.41 1.00 -21.98
N ILE A 537 12.14 0.64 -21.85
CA ILE A 537 11.07 1.53 -21.39
C ILE A 537 10.48 0.93 -20.11
N VAL A 538 10.61 1.62 -18.99
CA VAL A 538 10.01 1.25 -17.70
C VAL A 538 8.83 2.17 -17.44
N ILE A 539 7.63 1.58 -17.33
CA ILE A 539 6.39 2.28 -17.01
C ILE A 539 6.01 1.85 -15.58
N ASP A 540 6.19 2.73 -14.59
CA ASP A 540 5.89 2.46 -13.18
C ASP A 540 4.65 3.25 -12.75
N ASP A 541 3.55 2.54 -12.48
CA ASP A 541 2.25 3.06 -12.05
C ASP A 541 1.84 4.32 -12.86
N PRO A 542 1.45 4.18 -14.14
CA PRO A 542 1.14 5.32 -15.01
C PRO A 542 -0.17 6.04 -14.66
N VAL A 543 -0.88 5.61 -13.61
CA VAL A 543 -2.16 6.14 -13.16
C VAL A 543 -1.99 6.68 -11.74
N SER A 544 -2.37 7.94 -11.51
CA SER A 544 -2.09 8.65 -10.24
C SER A 544 -2.98 8.22 -9.07
N ASP A 545 -4.24 7.88 -9.34
CA ASP A 545 -5.24 7.64 -8.30
C ASP A 545 -6.48 6.90 -8.84
N ALA A 546 -7.37 6.50 -7.93
CA ALA A 546 -8.62 5.81 -8.25
C ALA A 546 -9.57 6.63 -9.15
N LYS A 547 -9.53 7.97 -9.10
CA LYS A 547 -10.36 8.82 -9.94
C LYS A 547 -9.83 8.83 -11.37
N ALA A 548 -8.52 8.91 -11.55
CA ALA A 548 -7.86 8.78 -12.84
C ALA A 548 -8.11 7.40 -13.45
N ALA A 549 -7.98 6.33 -12.66
CA ALA A 549 -8.27 4.97 -13.08
C ALA A 549 -9.72 4.77 -13.55
N ARG A 550 -10.67 5.43 -12.89
CA ARG A 550 -12.11 5.32 -13.21
C ARG A 550 -12.58 6.27 -14.31
N SER A 551 -11.71 7.15 -14.82
CA SER A 551 -12.06 8.14 -15.83
C SER A 551 -11.86 7.59 -17.25
N GLU A 552 -12.96 7.39 -17.97
CA GLU A 552 -12.93 6.95 -19.39
C GLU A 552 -12.08 7.86 -20.26
N VAL A 553 -12.13 9.17 -20.01
CA VAL A 553 -11.36 10.16 -20.78
C VAL A 553 -9.86 9.99 -20.51
N MET A 554 -9.45 9.83 -19.25
CA MET A 554 -8.04 9.68 -18.90
C MET A 554 -7.48 8.33 -19.38
N LYS A 555 -8.23 7.24 -19.22
CA LYS A 555 -7.87 5.92 -19.78
C LYS A 555 -7.68 5.99 -21.29
N LYS A 556 -8.61 6.62 -22.01
CA LYS A 556 -8.52 6.79 -23.45
C LYS A 556 -7.30 7.62 -23.86
N ASN A 557 -7.04 8.75 -23.19
CA ASN A 557 -5.87 9.58 -23.47
C ASN A 557 -4.56 8.83 -23.23
N LEU A 558 -4.46 8.10 -22.11
CA LEU A 558 -3.30 7.28 -21.79
C LEU A 558 -3.08 6.19 -22.85
N LEU A 559 -4.14 5.52 -23.30
CA LEU A 559 -4.09 4.50 -24.35
C LEU A 559 -3.69 5.08 -25.72
N GLU A 560 -4.25 6.23 -26.10
CA GLU A 560 -3.89 6.94 -27.33
C GLU A 560 -2.43 7.39 -27.30
N TRP A 561 -1.97 7.91 -26.15
CA TRP A 561 -0.57 8.27 -25.96
C TRP A 561 0.34 7.05 -25.99
N TYR A 562 -0.05 5.95 -25.34
CA TYR A 562 0.70 4.69 -25.38
C TYR A 562 0.89 4.23 -26.83
N SER A 563 -0.22 4.09 -27.56
CA SER A 563 -0.23 3.51 -28.91
C SER A 563 0.41 4.44 -29.95
N GLY A 564 0.10 5.73 -29.88
CA GLY A 564 0.54 6.72 -30.87
C GLY A 564 1.92 7.31 -30.59
N THR A 565 2.34 7.37 -29.32
CA THR A 565 3.56 8.09 -28.91
C THR A 565 4.59 7.21 -28.21
N LEU A 566 4.22 6.45 -27.18
CA LEU A 566 5.19 5.71 -26.35
C LEU A 566 5.70 4.44 -27.05
N ARG A 567 4.79 3.61 -27.55
CA ARG A 567 5.10 2.31 -28.15
C ARG A 567 6.04 2.42 -29.35
N THR A 568 5.91 3.50 -30.13
CA THR A 568 6.76 3.78 -31.29
C THR A 568 8.20 4.17 -30.93
N ARG A 569 8.49 4.44 -29.64
CA ARG A 569 9.83 4.78 -29.14
C ARG A 569 10.65 3.56 -28.78
N LEU A 570 10.03 2.41 -28.57
CA LEU A 570 10.77 1.17 -28.30
C LEU A 570 11.51 0.74 -29.57
N GLN A 571 12.82 0.59 -29.47
CA GLN A 571 13.65 0.14 -30.58
C GLN A 571 13.48 -1.36 -30.86
N PRO A 572 13.78 -1.83 -32.09
CA PRO A 572 13.90 -3.25 -32.37
C PRO A 572 14.86 -3.94 -31.41
N GLY A 573 14.45 -5.08 -30.83
CA GLY A 573 15.21 -5.79 -29.80
C GLY A 573 15.20 -5.12 -28.42
N GLY A 574 14.46 -4.03 -28.22
CA GLY A 574 14.30 -3.37 -26.93
C GLY A 574 13.33 -4.09 -25.99
N THR A 575 13.36 -3.72 -24.72
CA THR A 575 12.49 -4.26 -23.67
C THR A 575 11.50 -3.20 -23.19
N MET A 576 10.23 -3.58 -23.04
CA MET A 576 9.24 -2.74 -22.35
C MET A 576 8.77 -3.45 -21.08
N VAL A 577 8.91 -2.76 -19.95
CA VAL A 577 8.46 -3.23 -18.64
C VAL A 577 7.32 -2.33 -18.17
N LEU A 578 6.15 -2.91 -17.95
CA LEU A 578 5.03 -2.27 -17.29
C LEU A 578 4.94 -2.81 -15.86
N VAL A 579 5.00 -1.94 -14.87
CA VAL A 579 4.76 -2.25 -13.46
C VAL A 579 3.53 -1.47 -13.05
N MET A 580 2.45 -2.16 -12.68
CA MET A 580 1.29 -1.49 -12.12
C MET A 580 0.45 -2.41 -11.25
N ALA A 581 -0.25 -1.85 -10.27
CA ALA A 581 -1.43 -2.51 -9.71
C ALA A 581 -2.61 -2.41 -10.69
N ARG A 582 -3.40 -3.48 -10.81
CA ARG A 582 -4.62 -3.47 -11.63
C ARG A 582 -5.72 -2.65 -10.97
N TRP A 583 -6.36 -1.77 -11.75
CA TRP A 583 -7.45 -0.92 -11.27
C TRP A 583 -8.80 -1.30 -11.84
N THR A 584 -8.83 -1.60 -13.14
CA THR A 584 -10.03 -2.01 -13.88
C THR A 584 -9.63 -3.00 -14.97
N ASP A 585 -10.60 -3.74 -15.49
CA ASP A 585 -10.38 -4.68 -16.60
C ASP A 585 -9.94 -3.98 -17.89
N ASP A 586 -10.28 -2.70 -18.04
CA ASP A 586 -9.95 -1.85 -19.18
C ASP A 586 -8.82 -0.83 -18.90
N ASP A 587 -8.05 -1.03 -17.83
CA ASP A 587 -6.83 -0.25 -17.59
C ASP A 587 -5.76 -0.53 -18.69
N LEU A 588 -4.62 0.17 -18.62
CA LEU A 588 -3.58 0.03 -19.65
C LEU A 588 -3.11 -1.42 -19.78
N SER A 589 -2.96 -2.14 -18.66
CA SER A 589 -2.63 -3.56 -18.64
C SER A 589 -3.74 -4.40 -19.31
N GLY A 590 -5.00 -4.23 -18.92
CA GLY A 590 -6.09 -4.99 -19.52
C GLY A 590 -6.26 -4.76 -21.03
N THR A 591 -6.22 -3.49 -21.45
CA THR A 591 -6.51 -3.11 -22.84
C THR A 591 -5.37 -3.36 -23.82
N VAL A 592 -4.12 -3.14 -23.40
CA VAL A 592 -2.94 -3.31 -24.28
C VAL A 592 -2.30 -4.67 -24.13
N VAL A 593 -2.24 -5.20 -22.90
CA VAL A 593 -1.47 -6.41 -22.60
C VAL A 593 -2.37 -7.63 -22.69
N GLU A 594 -3.42 -7.69 -21.88
CA GLU A 594 -4.25 -8.90 -21.78
C GLU A 594 -5.06 -9.15 -23.03
N LYS A 595 -5.60 -8.08 -23.64
CA LYS A 595 -6.28 -8.17 -24.93
C LYS A 595 -5.34 -8.67 -26.04
N ALA A 596 -4.11 -8.16 -26.10
CA ALA A 596 -3.12 -8.58 -27.11
C ALA A 596 -2.78 -10.07 -26.97
N VAL A 597 -2.52 -10.51 -25.73
CA VAL A 597 -2.25 -11.93 -25.41
C VAL A 597 -3.45 -12.82 -25.76
N ARG A 598 -4.67 -12.41 -25.39
CA ARG A 598 -5.89 -13.19 -25.65
C ARG A 598 -6.23 -13.32 -27.13
N GLU A 599 -6.11 -12.23 -27.88
CA GLU A 599 -6.47 -12.19 -29.31
C GLU A 599 -5.34 -12.70 -30.22
N GLY A 600 -4.14 -12.97 -29.67
CA GLY A 600 -2.96 -13.34 -30.44
C GLY A 600 -2.52 -12.23 -31.40
N THR A 601 -2.80 -10.97 -31.06
CA THR A 601 -2.51 -9.79 -31.88
C THR A 601 -1.71 -8.78 -31.08
N GLY A 602 -0.94 -7.90 -31.73
CA GLY A 602 -0.13 -6.91 -31.03
C GLY A 602 1.19 -7.47 -30.48
N ASP A 603 1.67 -6.92 -29.37
CA ASP A 603 2.95 -7.27 -28.78
C ASP A 603 2.87 -8.51 -27.87
N PRO A 604 3.89 -9.40 -27.89
CA PRO A 604 3.88 -10.64 -27.13
C PRO A 604 4.24 -10.41 -25.66
N TRP A 605 3.31 -9.84 -24.89
CA TRP A 605 3.51 -9.58 -23.47
C TRP A 605 3.59 -10.87 -22.63
N LYS A 606 4.65 -10.99 -21.83
CA LYS A 606 4.72 -11.93 -20.70
C LYS A 606 4.10 -11.26 -19.48
N ILE A 607 3.06 -11.86 -18.93
CA ILE A 607 2.40 -11.37 -17.72
C ILE A 607 2.93 -12.15 -16.53
N ILE A 608 3.30 -11.44 -15.48
CA ILE A 608 3.58 -11.99 -14.16
C ILE A 608 2.55 -11.39 -13.22
N LYS A 609 1.66 -12.26 -12.72
CA LYS A 609 0.56 -11.89 -11.87
C LYS A 609 0.88 -12.26 -10.43
N ILE A 610 1.01 -11.25 -9.58
CA ILE A 610 1.23 -11.46 -8.15
C ILE A 610 -0.11 -11.27 -7.44
N SER A 611 -0.82 -12.36 -7.16
CA SER A 611 -2.08 -12.29 -6.40
C SER A 611 -1.81 -12.32 -4.89
N ALA A 612 -2.50 -11.50 -4.11
CA ALA A 612 -2.33 -11.44 -2.66
C ALA A 612 -2.59 -12.80 -1.98
N ILE A 613 -3.63 -13.52 -2.42
CA ILE A 613 -3.96 -14.88 -2.00
C ILE A 613 -3.91 -15.80 -3.22
N ALA A 614 -3.36 -17.00 -3.05
CA ALA A 614 -3.42 -18.03 -4.07
C ALA A 614 -4.86 -18.56 -4.21
N ARG A 615 -5.40 -18.51 -5.43
CA ARG A 615 -6.65 -19.16 -5.81
C ARG A 615 -6.32 -20.34 -6.71
N CYS A 616 -6.46 -21.55 -6.18
CA CYS A 616 -6.14 -22.82 -6.81
C CYS A 616 -7.41 -23.67 -6.98
N PRO A 617 -8.38 -23.23 -7.80
CA PRO A 617 -9.57 -24.03 -8.02
C PRO A 617 -9.19 -25.39 -8.61
N LEU A 618 -9.84 -26.45 -8.10
CA LEU A 618 -9.66 -27.81 -8.61
C LEU A 618 -9.90 -27.82 -10.13
N PRO A 619 -9.02 -28.42 -10.95
CA PRO A 619 -9.34 -28.66 -12.34
C PRO A 619 -10.59 -29.55 -12.42
N GLU A 620 -11.54 -29.19 -13.28
CA GLU A 620 -12.65 -30.09 -13.58
C GLU A 620 -12.08 -31.41 -14.17
N PRO A 621 -12.56 -32.58 -13.73
CA PRO A 621 -12.01 -33.84 -14.18
C PRO A 621 -12.22 -34.03 -15.69
N ASP A 622 -11.11 -34.21 -16.41
CA ASP A 622 -11.13 -34.63 -17.81
C ASP A 622 -11.49 -36.13 -17.85
N PRO A 623 -12.67 -36.52 -18.36
CA PRO A 623 -13.09 -37.91 -18.36
C PRO A 623 -12.34 -38.78 -19.39
N ASP A 624 -11.59 -38.17 -20.32
CA ASP A 624 -10.87 -38.87 -21.41
C ASP A 624 -9.38 -39.07 -21.12
N ASP A 625 -8.86 -38.56 -20.00
CA ASP A 625 -7.51 -38.82 -19.53
C ASP A 625 -7.52 -40.00 -18.50
N PRO A 626 -7.07 -41.20 -18.90
CA PRO A 626 -7.05 -42.37 -18.03
C PRO A 626 -6.08 -42.24 -16.84
N ASP A 627 -5.13 -41.29 -16.89
CA ASP A 627 -4.25 -40.97 -15.76
C ASP A 627 -4.92 -40.00 -14.76
N PHE A 628 -5.99 -39.30 -15.15
CA PHE A 628 -6.73 -38.37 -14.30
C PHE A 628 -7.52 -39.08 -13.18
N ALA A 629 -7.98 -40.31 -13.44
CA ALA A 629 -8.62 -41.15 -12.43
C ALA A 629 -7.64 -41.63 -11.32
N ALA A 630 -6.34 -41.66 -11.61
CA ALA A 630 -5.29 -42.06 -10.66
C ALA A 630 -4.85 -40.91 -9.71
N LEU A 631 -5.12 -39.65 -10.06
CA LEU A 631 -4.77 -38.46 -9.25
C LEU A 631 -5.66 -38.24 -8.00
N SER A 632 -6.48 -39.22 -7.63
CA SER A 632 -7.41 -39.13 -6.49
C SER A 632 -6.73 -39.07 -5.11
N LEU A 633 -5.42 -39.27 -5.02
CA LEU A 633 -4.66 -39.26 -3.76
C LEU A 633 -3.68 -38.08 -3.55
N GLU A 634 -3.49 -37.17 -4.51
CA GLU A 634 -2.63 -35.97 -4.35
C GLU A 634 -3.40 -34.63 -4.52
N ARG A 635 -4.74 -34.67 -4.37
CA ARG A 635 -5.64 -33.50 -4.45
C ARG A 635 -5.37 -32.39 -3.42
N SER A 636 -4.60 -32.66 -2.36
CA SER A 636 -4.18 -31.66 -1.35
C SER A 636 -2.88 -30.93 -1.71
N GLU A 637 -2.22 -31.30 -2.80
CA GLU A 637 -0.91 -30.77 -3.19
C GLU A 637 -0.95 -29.75 -4.34
N TRP A 638 -2.13 -29.42 -4.87
CA TRP A 638 -2.22 -28.39 -5.92
C TRP A 638 -1.68 -27.05 -5.42
N ARG A 639 -0.85 -26.40 -6.24
CA ARG A 639 -0.23 -25.11 -5.97
C ARG A 639 -0.43 -24.18 -7.16
N ASP A 640 -0.43 -22.88 -6.92
CA ASP A 640 -0.46 -21.87 -7.98
C ASP A 640 0.88 -21.79 -8.72
N GLU A 641 1.00 -20.86 -9.67
CA GLU A 641 2.21 -20.63 -10.46
C GLU A 641 3.46 -20.25 -9.62
N TRP A 642 3.28 -19.98 -8.33
CA TRP A 642 4.32 -19.64 -7.35
C TRP A 642 4.59 -20.76 -6.35
N GLY A 643 3.91 -21.91 -6.44
CA GLY A 643 4.08 -23.01 -5.50
C GLY A 643 3.29 -22.85 -4.20
N ARG A 644 2.30 -21.94 -4.15
CA ARG A 644 1.43 -21.66 -2.98
C ARG A 644 0.14 -22.47 -3.02
N SER A 645 -0.32 -22.99 -1.89
CA SER A 645 -1.57 -23.76 -1.77
C SER A 645 -2.79 -22.84 -1.87
N ASP A 646 -3.97 -23.38 -2.14
CA ASP A 646 -5.21 -22.58 -2.09
C ASP A 646 -5.35 -21.86 -0.74
N GLY A 647 -5.63 -20.57 -0.77
CA GLY A 647 -5.72 -19.74 0.44
C GLY A 647 -4.38 -19.20 0.97
N ASP A 648 -3.23 -19.68 0.49
CA ASP A 648 -1.93 -19.20 0.96
C ASP A 648 -1.68 -17.75 0.51
N SER A 649 -1.17 -16.94 1.43
CA SER A 649 -0.72 -15.58 1.12
C SER A 649 0.54 -15.59 0.25
N PHE A 650 0.67 -14.60 -0.63
CA PHE A 650 1.92 -14.32 -1.34
C PHE A 650 3.01 -13.82 -0.40
N TRP A 651 2.65 -13.07 0.62
CA TRP A 651 3.63 -12.53 1.53
C TRP A 651 3.19 -12.84 2.95
N PRO A 652 3.24 -14.10 3.38
CA PRO A 652 2.69 -14.51 4.67
C PRO A 652 3.34 -13.75 5.85
N GLU A 653 4.62 -13.37 5.76
CA GLU A 653 5.33 -12.61 6.79
C GLU A 653 4.83 -11.16 6.94
N MET A 654 4.20 -10.62 5.90
CA MET A 654 3.65 -9.25 5.87
C MET A 654 2.13 -9.21 5.88
N TRP A 655 1.49 -10.15 5.22
CA TRP A 655 0.08 -10.20 4.93
C TRP A 655 -0.42 -11.63 5.11
N PRO A 656 -0.57 -12.16 6.35
CA PRO A 656 -1.14 -13.48 6.57
C PRO A 656 -2.48 -13.68 5.88
N ALA A 657 -2.80 -14.90 5.46
CA ALA A 657 -4.01 -15.21 4.71
C ALA A 657 -5.28 -14.71 5.40
N GLU A 658 -5.40 -14.89 6.73
CA GLU A 658 -6.59 -14.47 7.47
C GLU A 658 -6.75 -12.94 7.52
N VAL A 659 -5.65 -12.19 7.41
CA VAL A 659 -5.66 -10.73 7.36
C VAL A 659 -6.13 -10.25 5.99
N LEU A 660 -5.64 -10.91 4.94
CA LEU A 660 -6.06 -10.66 3.56
C LEU A 660 -7.55 -10.97 3.38
N GLU A 661 -8.04 -12.07 3.93
CA GLU A 661 -9.48 -12.41 3.94
C GLU A 661 -10.33 -11.32 4.62
N ARG A 662 -9.90 -10.83 5.80
CA ARG A 662 -10.59 -9.72 6.48
C ARG A 662 -10.58 -8.41 5.68
N ILE A 663 -9.51 -8.13 4.94
CA ILE A 663 -9.45 -6.96 4.06
C ILE A 663 -10.43 -7.14 2.90
N ALA A 664 -10.47 -8.34 2.31
CA ALA A 664 -11.43 -8.69 1.25
C ALA A 664 -12.88 -8.45 1.71
N GLU A 665 -13.23 -8.89 2.93
CA GLU A 665 -14.56 -8.72 3.52
C GLU A 665 -14.87 -7.26 3.91
N GLY A 666 -13.86 -6.49 4.30
CA GLY A 666 -14.01 -5.13 4.83
C GLY A 666 -14.05 -4.03 3.77
N LEU A 667 -13.73 -4.33 2.51
CA LEU A 667 -13.70 -3.34 1.43
C LEU A 667 -15.13 -2.95 1.00
N PRO A 668 -15.49 -1.65 0.98
CA PRO A 668 -16.82 -1.20 0.55
C PRO A 668 -17.13 -1.50 -0.92
N ASP A 669 -16.09 -1.61 -1.74
CA ASP A 669 -16.15 -1.97 -3.16
C ASP A 669 -15.51 -3.36 -3.33
N PRO A 670 -16.32 -4.44 -3.45
CA PRO A 670 -15.79 -5.79 -3.61
C PRO A 670 -14.89 -5.95 -4.83
N THR A 671 -15.10 -5.14 -5.88
CA THR A 671 -14.27 -5.19 -7.11
C THR A 671 -12.86 -4.63 -6.89
N ALA A 672 -12.67 -3.79 -5.86
CA ALA A 672 -11.35 -3.26 -5.51
C ALA A 672 -10.43 -4.34 -4.95
N TRP A 673 -10.98 -5.35 -4.26
CA TRP A 673 -10.21 -6.52 -3.80
C TRP A 673 -9.68 -7.31 -5.00
N ASP A 674 -10.59 -7.71 -5.88
CA ASP A 674 -10.23 -8.52 -7.03
C ASP A 674 -9.26 -7.75 -7.95
N ALA A 675 -9.47 -6.45 -8.18
CA ALA A 675 -8.55 -5.61 -8.95
C ALA A 675 -7.18 -5.41 -8.26
N LEU A 676 -7.14 -4.72 -7.12
CA LEU A 676 -5.87 -4.19 -6.55
C LEU A 676 -5.07 -5.24 -5.76
N TYR A 677 -5.74 -6.28 -5.25
CA TYR A 677 -5.10 -7.31 -4.41
C TYR A 677 -4.95 -8.62 -5.16
N GLN A 678 -5.97 -9.07 -5.89
CA GLN A 678 -5.88 -10.32 -6.65
C GLN A 678 -5.30 -10.14 -8.06
N GLN A 679 -5.13 -8.89 -8.52
CA GLN A 679 -4.73 -8.56 -9.90
C GLN A 679 -5.68 -9.17 -10.93
N ASP A 680 -6.95 -9.24 -10.58
CA ASP A 680 -8.04 -9.90 -11.30
C ASP A 680 -9.25 -8.97 -11.40
N PRO A 681 -9.11 -7.77 -11.97
CA PRO A 681 -10.20 -6.80 -11.99
C PRO A 681 -11.42 -7.38 -12.70
N VAL A 682 -12.56 -7.34 -12.02
CA VAL A 682 -13.84 -7.73 -12.60
C VAL A 682 -14.41 -6.54 -13.36
N ALA A 683 -14.92 -6.78 -14.57
CA ALA A 683 -15.55 -5.75 -15.39
C ALA A 683 -16.59 -4.96 -14.58
N LYS A 684 -16.40 -3.63 -14.52
CA LYS A 684 -17.22 -2.74 -13.72
C LYS A 684 -18.66 -2.76 -14.22
N SER A 685 -19.60 -3.10 -13.33
CA SER A 685 -21.06 -2.98 -13.43
C SER A 685 -21.58 -2.29 -14.72
N GLY A 686 -21.74 -3.10 -15.76
CA GLY A 686 -22.41 -2.77 -17.02
C GLY A 686 -22.82 -4.01 -17.80
N ASN A 687 -22.71 -5.20 -17.17
CA ASN A 687 -22.84 -6.47 -17.86
C ASN A 687 -24.27 -6.68 -18.33
N ALA A 688 -24.40 -7.39 -19.44
CA ALA A 688 -25.70 -7.78 -19.99
C ALA A 688 -26.51 -8.60 -18.96
N PHE A 689 -25.84 -9.26 -18.01
CA PHE A 689 -26.43 -10.13 -17.01
C PHE A 689 -25.89 -9.82 -15.60
N GLU A 690 -26.79 -9.46 -14.67
CA GLU A 690 -26.46 -9.11 -13.29
C GLU A 690 -26.90 -10.20 -12.30
N ARG A 691 -26.08 -10.52 -11.28
CA ARG A 691 -26.38 -11.58 -10.29
C ARG A 691 -27.77 -11.48 -9.69
N GLY A 692 -28.13 -10.26 -9.28
CA GLY A 692 -29.34 -9.96 -8.50
C GLY A 692 -30.65 -10.26 -9.24
N HIS A 693 -30.60 -10.36 -10.57
CA HIS A 693 -31.77 -10.66 -11.41
C HIS A 693 -32.00 -12.17 -11.64
N TRP A 694 -31.02 -13.03 -11.34
CA TRP A 694 -31.21 -14.47 -11.43
C TRP A 694 -32.22 -14.95 -10.39
N ARG A 695 -33.11 -15.83 -10.84
CA ARG A 695 -34.13 -16.48 -10.02
C ARG A 695 -34.18 -17.95 -10.40
N ARG A 696 -34.33 -18.80 -9.40
CA ARG A 696 -34.40 -20.24 -9.56
C ARG A 696 -35.84 -20.69 -9.42
N VAL A 697 -36.24 -21.68 -10.21
CA VAL A 697 -37.60 -22.23 -10.18
C VAL A 697 -37.54 -23.73 -10.32
N ASP A 698 -38.38 -24.45 -9.58
CA ASP A 698 -38.59 -25.87 -9.87
C ASP A 698 -39.30 -25.97 -11.23
N PRO A 699 -38.75 -26.68 -12.23
CA PRO A 699 -39.41 -26.86 -13.52
C PRO A 699 -40.81 -27.47 -13.43
N LEU A 700 -41.15 -28.17 -12.34
CA LEU A 700 -42.48 -28.73 -12.09
C LEU A 700 -43.51 -27.66 -11.68
N ASP A 701 -43.06 -26.53 -11.13
CA ASP A 701 -43.91 -25.42 -10.67
C ASP A 701 -44.28 -24.44 -11.80
N VAL A 702 -43.76 -24.66 -13.02
CA VAL A 702 -43.98 -23.79 -14.17
C VAL A 702 -44.47 -24.57 -15.38
N ALA A 703 -45.53 -24.08 -16.02
CA ALA A 703 -46.08 -24.69 -17.22
C ALA A 703 -45.21 -24.36 -18.45
N ILE A 704 -44.27 -25.26 -18.80
CA ILE A 704 -43.40 -25.14 -19.98
C ILE A 704 -44.18 -25.59 -21.22
N VAL A 705 -44.37 -24.67 -22.17
CA VAL A 705 -45.20 -24.86 -23.37
C VAL A 705 -44.39 -25.12 -24.65
N ASP A 706 -43.08 -24.88 -24.61
CA ASP A 706 -42.18 -25.02 -25.77
C ASP A 706 -40.74 -25.20 -25.27
N ARG A 707 -39.92 -25.96 -26.00
CA ARG A 707 -38.53 -26.29 -25.63
C ARG A 707 -37.63 -26.31 -26.85
N VAL A 708 -36.41 -25.77 -26.68
CA VAL A 708 -35.37 -25.76 -27.70
C VAL A 708 -34.04 -26.12 -27.05
N ARG A 709 -33.31 -27.06 -27.65
CA ARG A 709 -31.88 -27.26 -27.37
C ARG A 709 -31.05 -26.63 -28.48
N ALA A 710 -30.09 -25.78 -28.11
CA ALA A 710 -29.14 -25.20 -29.05
C ALA A 710 -27.71 -25.63 -28.74
N TRP A 711 -26.96 -25.94 -29.79
CA TRP A 711 -25.57 -26.38 -29.72
C TRP A 711 -24.61 -25.35 -30.32
N ASP A 712 -23.57 -25.03 -29.55
CA ASP A 712 -22.36 -24.36 -29.98
C ASP A 712 -21.21 -25.39 -29.98
N LEU A 713 -20.64 -25.66 -31.16
CA LEU A 713 -19.65 -26.73 -31.35
C LEU A 713 -18.24 -26.17 -31.50
N ALA A 714 -17.27 -26.83 -30.85
CA ALA A 714 -15.86 -26.52 -31.01
C ALA A 714 -15.36 -26.83 -32.45
N SER A 715 -14.45 -26.01 -32.98
CA SER A 715 -14.07 -26.06 -34.40
C SER A 715 -12.73 -26.76 -34.73
N SER A 716 -11.93 -27.22 -33.74
CA SER A 716 -10.63 -27.87 -34.01
C SER A 716 -10.17 -28.89 -32.96
N GLU A 717 -9.41 -29.91 -33.40
CA GLU A 717 -8.69 -30.84 -32.51
C GLU A 717 -7.35 -30.22 -32.07
N ASN A 718 -7.16 -30.19 -30.74
CA ASN A 718 -6.00 -29.70 -29.98
C ASN A 718 -5.92 -28.17 -29.73
N LYS A 719 -6.41 -27.81 -28.53
CA LYS A 719 -6.50 -26.50 -27.85
C LYS A 719 -7.78 -25.72 -28.13
N GLY A 720 -8.60 -25.55 -27.10
CA GLY A 720 -9.27 -24.26 -26.85
C GLY A 720 -10.74 -24.32 -26.48
N ASP A 721 -11.59 -24.81 -27.37
CA ASP A 721 -13.00 -24.41 -27.39
C ASP A 721 -13.93 -25.44 -26.74
N TRP A 722 -14.95 -24.97 -26.01
CA TRP A 722 -15.94 -25.82 -25.36
C TRP A 722 -17.08 -26.14 -26.31
N THR A 723 -17.56 -27.38 -26.29
CA THR A 723 -18.86 -27.71 -26.89
C THR A 723 -19.94 -27.54 -25.84
N VAL A 724 -20.99 -26.78 -26.15
CA VAL A 724 -22.10 -26.51 -25.23
C VAL A 724 -23.46 -26.74 -25.89
N GLY A 725 -24.31 -27.52 -25.23
CA GLY A 725 -25.71 -27.74 -25.55
C GLY A 725 -26.62 -27.17 -24.47
N ALA A 726 -27.32 -26.08 -24.75
CA ALA A 726 -28.23 -25.42 -23.81
C ALA A 726 -29.70 -25.73 -24.12
N LEU A 727 -30.44 -26.30 -23.17
CA LEU A 727 -31.88 -26.55 -23.25
C LEU A 727 -32.66 -25.45 -22.53
N LEU A 728 -33.48 -24.71 -23.27
CA LEU A 728 -34.35 -23.66 -22.75
C LEU A 728 -35.82 -24.01 -22.95
N GLY A 729 -36.64 -23.69 -21.96
CA GLY A 729 -38.09 -23.82 -22.00
C GLY A 729 -38.81 -22.47 -21.92
N ARG A 730 -39.85 -22.29 -22.73
CA ARG A 730 -40.77 -21.14 -22.61
C ARG A 730 -41.95 -21.54 -21.76
N THR A 731 -42.28 -20.71 -20.79
CA THR A 731 -43.45 -20.90 -19.93
C THR A 731 -44.69 -20.23 -20.52
N SER A 732 -45.88 -20.67 -20.10
CA SER A 732 -47.17 -20.10 -20.53
C SER A 732 -47.31 -18.60 -20.22
N ASP A 733 -46.64 -18.10 -19.16
CA ASP A 733 -46.63 -16.69 -18.76
C ASP A 733 -45.47 -15.89 -19.37
N ARG A 734 -44.84 -16.44 -20.41
CA ARG A 734 -43.82 -15.77 -21.23
C ARG A 734 -42.52 -15.47 -20.47
N ARG A 735 -42.12 -16.34 -19.53
CA ARG A 735 -40.76 -16.43 -18.97
C ARG A 735 -39.97 -17.54 -19.66
N THR A 736 -38.65 -17.45 -19.60
CA THR A 736 -37.73 -18.48 -20.14
C THR A 736 -36.98 -19.13 -18.99
N VAL A 737 -36.93 -20.46 -18.99
CA VAL A 737 -36.22 -21.26 -18.00
C VAL A 737 -35.08 -21.99 -18.70
N ILE A 738 -33.86 -21.86 -18.19
CA ILE A 738 -32.73 -22.71 -18.58
C ILE A 738 -32.90 -24.02 -17.81
N LEU A 739 -33.17 -25.10 -18.55
CA LEU A 739 -33.56 -26.40 -18.00
C LEU A 739 -32.37 -27.35 -17.85
N ASP A 740 -31.42 -27.30 -18.78
CA ASP A 740 -30.25 -28.16 -18.78
C ASP A 740 -29.10 -27.54 -19.59
N ILE A 741 -27.87 -27.76 -19.14
CA ILE A 741 -26.65 -27.39 -19.84
C ILE A 741 -25.78 -28.65 -19.94
N VAL A 742 -25.46 -29.04 -21.16
CA VAL A 742 -24.46 -30.07 -21.47
C VAL A 742 -23.21 -29.34 -21.94
N LYS A 743 -22.09 -29.50 -21.24
CA LYS A 743 -20.83 -28.82 -21.56
C LYS A 743 -19.68 -29.80 -21.46
N GLY A 744 -18.77 -29.77 -22.43
CA GLY A 744 -17.54 -30.55 -22.38
C GLY A 744 -16.57 -30.25 -23.52
N ARG A 745 -15.35 -30.75 -23.36
CA ARG A 745 -14.32 -30.75 -24.38
C ARG A 745 -14.09 -32.19 -24.78
N TRP A 746 -14.50 -32.52 -25.98
CA TRP A 746 -14.58 -33.90 -26.42
C TRP A 746 -14.02 -34.05 -27.84
N SER A 747 -13.56 -35.26 -28.16
CA SER A 747 -13.28 -35.62 -29.55
C SER A 747 -14.56 -35.53 -30.40
N PRO A 748 -14.46 -35.33 -31.72
CA PRO A 748 -15.62 -35.23 -32.60
C PRO A 748 -16.63 -36.39 -32.45
N ASP A 749 -16.14 -37.62 -32.31
CA ASP A 749 -16.99 -38.81 -32.12
C ASP A 749 -17.76 -38.76 -30.79
N ARG A 750 -17.13 -38.25 -29.73
CA ARG A 750 -17.79 -38.10 -28.42
C ARG A 750 -18.76 -36.93 -28.41
N VAL A 751 -18.47 -35.83 -29.10
CA VAL A 751 -19.44 -34.74 -29.32
C VAL A 751 -20.72 -35.29 -29.95
N GLU A 752 -20.60 -36.10 -31.00
CA GLU A 752 -21.76 -36.72 -31.67
C GLU A 752 -22.57 -37.60 -30.70
N ALA A 753 -21.89 -38.44 -29.91
CA ALA A 753 -22.54 -39.30 -28.92
C ALA A 753 -23.30 -38.49 -27.86
N GLU A 754 -22.72 -37.39 -27.36
CA GLU A 754 -23.35 -36.52 -26.36
C GLU A 754 -24.53 -35.74 -26.94
N VAL A 755 -24.45 -35.30 -28.20
CA VAL A 755 -25.58 -34.66 -28.92
C VAL A 755 -26.75 -35.63 -29.06
N LEU A 756 -26.50 -36.89 -29.46
CA LEU A 756 -27.53 -37.92 -29.57
C LEU A 756 -28.13 -38.29 -28.20
N ALA A 757 -27.28 -38.47 -27.18
CA ALA A 757 -27.73 -38.80 -25.83
C ALA A 757 -28.60 -37.68 -25.23
N ALA A 758 -28.26 -36.41 -25.47
CA ALA A 758 -29.09 -35.28 -25.07
C ALA A 758 -30.43 -35.26 -25.83
N ALA A 759 -30.42 -35.49 -27.15
CA ALA A 759 -31.66 -35.56 -27.95
C ALA A 759 -32.61 -36.68 -27.49
N ASP A 760 -32.05 -37.83 -27.10
CA ASP A 760 -32.82 -38.95 -26.54
C ASP A 760 -33.42 -38.61 -25.18
N ARG A 761 -32.66 -37.95 -24.30
CA ARG A 761 -33.12 -37.50 -22.98
C ARG A 761 -34.21 -36.44 -23.07
N ASP A 762 -34.10 -35.55 -24.05
CA ASP A 762 -34.97 -34.39 -24.21
C ASP A 762 -36.39 -34.72 -24.71
N GLY A 763 -36.53 -35.82 -25.47
CA GLY A 763 -37.79 -36.20 -26.11
C GLY A 763 -37.93 -35.71 -27.56
N MET A 764 -38.94 -36.23 -28.27
CA MET A 764 -39.15 -35.97 -29.70
C MET A 764 -39.73 -34.57 -29.97
N GLU A 765 -40.33 -33.96 -28.96
CA GLU A 765 -40.96 -32.65 -28.99
C GLU A 765 -39.96 -31.48 -28.90
N VAL A 766 -38.71 -31.74 -28.54
CA VAL A 766 -37.68 -30.70 -28.39
C VAL A 766 -37.03 -30.40 -29.73
N ARG A 767 -37.06 -29.12 -30.10
CA ARG A 767 -36.39 -28.63 -31.31
C ARG A 767 -34.90 -28.51 -31.06
N ILE A 768 -34.10 -29.00 -32.00
CA ILE A 768 -32.64 -28.97 -31.92
C ILE A 768 -32.10 -27.98 -32.94
N ARG A 769 -31.25 -27.06 -32.50
CA ARG A 769 -30.64 -26.03 -33.33
C ARG A 769 -29.13 -26.07 -33.15
N MET A 770 -28.39 -25.88 -34.22
CA MET A 770 -26.93 -25.95 -34.18
C MET A 770 -26.32 -24.84 -34.99
N GLU A 771 -25.36 -24.12 -34.42
CA GLU A 771 -24.65 -23.06 -35.14
C GLU A 771 -23.89 -23.65 -36.34
N THR A 772 -24.04 -23.04 -37.52
CA THR A 772 -23.23 -23.40 -38.68
C THR A 772 -21.94 -22.57 -38.66
N PRO A 773 -20.74 -23.20 -38.52
CA PRO A 773 -19.49 -22.46 -38.41
C PRO A 773 -19.24 -21.57 -39.63
N LYS A 774 -18.71 -20.36 -39.41
CA LYS A 774 -18.32 -19.47 -40.51
C LYS A 774 -17.18 -20.08 -41.31
N GLY A 775 -17.43 -20.38 -42.58
CA GLY A 775 -16.43 -20.95 -43.50
C GLY A 775 -16.56 -22.46 -43.69
N ASP A 776 -17.46 -23.14 -42.97
CA ASP A 776 -17.85 -24.50 -43.30
C ASP A 776 -18.72 -24.50 -44.57
N SER A 777 -18.45 -25.44 -45.47
CA SER A 777 -19.23 -25.68 -46.70
C SER A 777 -20.66 -26.21 -46.45
N GLY A 778 -21.15 -26.16 -45.21
CA GLY A 778 -22.42 -26.74 -44.77
C GLY A 778 -22.35 -28.23 -44.43
N VAL A 779 -21.14 -28.80 -44.35
CA VAL A 779 -20.93 -30.23 -44.16
C VAL A 779 -21.30 -30.65 -42.74
N THR A 780 -20.98 -29.85 -41.73
CA THR A 780 -21.34 -30.14 -40.33
C THR A 780 -22.84 -30.12 -40.12
N ALA A 781 -23.53 -29.10 -40.66
CA ALA A 781 -24.99 -29.02 -40.58
C ALA A 781 -25.66 -30.21 -41.28
N LEU A 782 -25.17 -30.60 -42.47
CA LEU A 782 -25.69 -31.75 -43.21
C LEU A 782 -25.42 -33.09 -42.48
N HIS A 783 -24.27 -33.23 -41.82
CA HIS A 783 -23.94 -34.40 -41.01
C HIS A 783 -24.95 -34.61 -39.89
N TYR A 784 -25.18 -33.58 -39.08
CA TYR A 784 -26.15 -33.65 -37.98
C TYR A 784 -27.60 -33.71 -38.46
N GLU A 785 -27.92 -33.15 -39.62
CA GLU A 785 -29.25 -33.30 -40.24
C GLU A 785 -29.53 -34.77 -40.62
N ASN A 786 -28.52 -35.51 -41.10
CA ASN A 786 -28.66 -36.95 -41.37
C ASN A 786 -28.74 -37.77 -40.08
N LEU A 787 -27.94 -37.45 -39.07
CA LEU A 787 -27.95 -38.17 -37.78
C LEU A 787 -29.26 -37.96 -37.02
N LEU A 788 -29.74 -36.72 -37.00
CA LEU A 788 -30.95 -36.30 -36.29
C LEU A 788 -32.16 -36.20 -37.24
N HIS A 789 -32.16 -36.91 -38.36
CA HIS A 789 -33.23 -36.86 -39.37
C HIS A 789 -34.64 -37.20 -38.83
N HIS A 790 -34.70 -37.90 -37.69
CA HIS A 790 -35.93 -38.27 -37.01
C HIS A 790 -36.36 -37.26 -35.93
N ARG A 791 -35.61 -36.16 -35.77
CA ARG A 791 -35.86 -35.06 -34.84
C ARG A 791 -36.16 -33.77 -35.62
N ASP A 792 -36.76 -32.77 -34.96
CA ASP A 792 -36.83 -31.40 -35.49
C ASP A 792 -35.45 -30.74 -35.34
N PHE A 793 -34.56 -31.02 -36.29
CA PHE A 793 -33.22 -30.44 -36.36
C PHE A 793 -33.13 -29.38 -37.47
N ALA A 794 -32.42 -28.29 -37.19
CA ALA A 794 -32.00 -27.35 -38.21
C ALA A 794 -30.64 -26.71 -37.88
N GLY A 795 -29.73 -26.70 -38.86
CA GLY A 795 -28.53 -25.87 -38.82
C GLY A 795 -28.87 -24.40 -38.99
N TRP A 796 -28.35 -23.54 -38.12
CA TRP A 796 -28.68 -22.12 -38.09
C TRP A 796 -27.47 -21.23 -38.43
N PRO A 797 -27.54 -20.41 -39.49
CA PRO A 797 -26.46 -19.50 -39.83
C PRO A 797 -26.47 -18.30 -38.89
N VAL A 798 -25.38 -18.11 -38.17
CA VAL A 798 -25.27 -17.02 -37.20
C VAL A 798 -24.91 -15.70 -37.89
N LYS A 799 -25.81 -14.73 -37.78
CA LYS A 799 -25.69 -13.36 -38.29
C LYS A 799 -25.58 -12.37 -37.13
N GLY A 800 -24.74 -11.35 -37.29
CA GLY A 800 -24.49 -10.33 -36.26
C GLY A 800 -23.35 -10.68 -35.30
N LYS A 801 -23.05 -9.76 -34.37
CA LYS A 801 -22.05 -9.96 -33.32
C LYS A 801 -22.63 -10.74 -32.15
N LYS A 802 -21.81 -11.48 -31.40
CA LYS A 802 -22.22 -12.24 -30.20
C LYS A 802 -23.00 -11.37 -29.20
N THR A 803 -22.52 -10.15 -28.95
CA THR A 803 -23.17 -9.15 -28.09
C THR A 803 -24.56 -8.73 -28.55
N GLU A 804 -24.79 -8.65 -29.87
CA GLU A 804 -26.09 -8.31 -30.44
C GLU A 804 -27.09 -9.46 -30.27
N ARG A 805 -26.62 -10.72 -30.41
CA ARG A 805 -27.46 -11.91 -30.19
C ARG A 805 -27.93 -12.05 -28.75
N ALA A 806 -27.05 -11.74 -27.79
CA ALA A 806 -27.34 -11.82 -26.37
C ALA A 806 -28.21 -10.64 -25.86
N ALA A 807 -28.36 -9.55 -26.63
CA ALA A 807 -29.05 -8.34 -26.19
C ALA A 807 -30.53 -8.57 -25.83
N ILE A 808 -31.24 -9.41 -26.59
CA ILE A 808 -32.66 -9.71 -26.33
C ILE A 808 -32.82 -10.55 -25.05
N MET A 809 -31.94 -11.53 -24.88
CA MET A 809 -31.88 -12.37 -23.67
C MET A 809 -31.54 -11.53 -22.43
N SER A 810 -30.58 -10.61 -22.53
CA SER A 810 -30.23 -9.62 -21.51
C SER A 810 -31.41 -8.74 -21.09
N GLY A 811 -32.21 -8.28 -22.05
CA GLY A 811 -33.43 -7.51 -21.78
C GLY A 811 -34.48 -8.31 -20.99
N SER A 812 -34.54 -9.64 -21.20
CA SER A 812 -35.42 -10.54 -20.43
C SER A 812 -34.87 -10.83 -19.04
N HIS A 813 -33.55 -10.97 -18.91
CA HIS A 813 -32.85 -11.10 -17.63
C HIS A 813 -33.10 -9.90 -16.71
N LYS A 814 -32.89 -8.67 -17.21
CA LYS A 814 -33.14 -7.43 -16.45
C LYS A 814 -34.59 -7.27 -15.95
N LYS A 815 -35.54 -7.98 -16.56
CA LYS A 815 -36.95 -8.00 -16.16
C LYS A 815 -37.30 -9.16 -15.23
N GLY A 816 -36.31 -9.95 -14.80
CA GLY A 816 -36.50 -11.15 -13.97
C GLY A 816 -37.25 -12.28 -14.70
N LYS A 817 -37.20 -12.31 -16.04
CA LYS A 817 -37.92 -13.31 -16.86
C LYS A 817 -37.03 -14.44 -17.39
N LEU A 818 -35.73 -14.38 -17.12
CA LEU A 818 -34.79 -15.46 -17.38
C LEU A 818 -34.51 -16.19 -16.05
N LEU A 819 -34.84 -17.48 -16.01
CA LEU A 819 -34.81 -18.30 -14.80
C LEU A 819 -33.88 -19.50 -15.00
N ILE A 820 -33.38 -20.05 -13.89
CA ILE A 820 -32.58 -21.28 -13.87
C ILE A 820 -33.37 -22.39 -13.15
N ALA A 821 -33.30 -23.62 -13.66
CA ALA A 821 -33.87 -24.77 -12.97
C ALA A 821 -33.25 -24.97 -11.58
N LEU A 822 -34.09 -25.11 -10.55
CA LEU A 822 -33.63 -25.32 -9.17
C LEU A 822 -32.86 -26.64 -9.04
N GLY A 823 -31.71 -26.61 -8.35
CA GLY A 823 -30.89 -27.80 -8.10
C GLY A 823 -29.95 -28.20 -9.25
N ALA A 824 -29.81 -27.36 -10.27
CA ALA A 824 -28.88 -27.59 -11.37
C ALA A 824 -27.41 -27.53 -10.90
N ALA A 825 -26.63 -28.57 -11.19
CA ALA A 825 -25.21 -28.63 -10.83
C ALA A 825 -24.34 -27.58 -11.56
N TRP A 826 -24.77 -27.15 -12.75
CA TRP A 826 -24.08 -26.19 -13.62
C TRP A 826 -24.43 -24.72 -13.30
N ASP A 827 -25.34 -24.46 -12.36
CA ASP A 827 -25.91 -23.14 -12.07
C ASP A 827 -24.87 -22.06 -11.76
N GLU A 828 -24.01 -22.26 -10.74
CA GLU A 828 -23.03 -21.23 -10.37
C GLU A 828 -21.97 -21.00 -11.45
N ALA A 829 -21.58 -22.04 -12.17
CA ALA A 829 -20.65 -21.92 -13.31
C ALA A 829 -21.27 -21.13 -14.47
N LEU A 830 -22.56 -21.37 -14.76
CA LEU A 830 -23.31 -20.64 -15.77
C LEU A 830 -23.46 -19.16 -15.38
N VAL A 831 -23.88 -18.88 -14.14
CA VAL A 831 -24.04 -17.50 -13.65
C VAL A 831 -22.72 -16.75 -13.71
N ALA A 832 -21.62 -17.36 -13.29
CA ALA A 832 -20.29 -16.74 -13.34
C ALA A 832 -19.84 -16.42 -14.77
N GLU A 833 -20.16 -17.27 -15.76
CA GLU A 833 -19.84 -17.00 -17.17
C GLU A 833 -20.70 -15.84 -17.72
N PHE A 834 -22.01 -15.86 -17.44
CA PHE A 834 -22.94 -14.79 -17.85
C PHE A 834 -22.58 -13.43 -17.25
N GLU A 835 -22.13 -13.40 -16.00
CA GLU A 835 -21.66 -12.18 -15.34
C GLU A 835 -20.43 -11.59 -16.00
N ARG A 836 -19.58 -12.42 -16.61
CA ARG A 836 -18.35 -11.96 -17.27
C ARG A 836 -18.60 -11.57 -18.73
N PHE A 837 -19.75 -11.90 -19.32
CA PHE A 837 -20.05 -11.59 -20.71
C PHE A 837 -20.26 -10.09 -20.96
N PRO A 838 -19.69 -9.51 -22.03
CA PRO A 838 -19.00 -10.17 -23.16
C PRO A 838 -17.47 -10.30 -23.02
N TYR A 839 -16.92 -10.02 -21.85
CA TYR A 839 -15.48 -9.84 -21.65
C TYR A 839 -14.76 -11.05 -21.05
N GLY A 840 -15.50 -12.07 -20.62
CA GLY A 840 -14.98 -13.34 -20.08
C GLY A 840 -14.13 -14.13 -21.07
N SER A 841 -13.25 -14.98 -20.55
CA SER A 841 -12.42 -15.91 -21.34
C SER A 841 -13.21 -17.04 -22.00
N HIS A 842 -14.44 -17.25 -21.55
CA HIS A 842 -15.39 -18.23 -22.07
C HIS A 842 -16.71 -17.51 -22.33
N ASP A 843 -17.29 -17.74 -23.51
CA ASP A 843 -18.61 -17.23 -23.90
C ASP A 843 -19.52 -18.28 -24.54
N ASP A 844 -19.07 -19.54 -24.60
CA ASP A 844 -19.73 -20.65 -25.28
C ASP A 844 -21.11 -20.97 -24.68
N GLN A 845 -21.27 -20.90 -23.34
CA GLN A 845 -22.58 -21.12 -22.71
C GLN A 845 -23.54 -19.96 -22.99
N VAL A 846 -23.02 -18.73 -23.06
CA VAL A 846 -23.83 -17.56 -23.39
C VAL A 846 -24.28 -17.61 -24.84
N ASP A 847 -23.44 -18.08 -25.75
CA ASP A 847 -23.76 -18.25 -27.16
C ASP A 847 -24.81 -19.34 -27.39
N ALA A 848 -24.63 -20.52 -26.80
CA ALA A 848 -25.61 -21.61 -26.86
C ALA A 848 -26.97 -21.17 -26.28
N CYS A 849 -26.97 -20.52 -25.10
CA CYS A 849 -28.20 -20.00 -24.51
C CYS A 849 -28.85 -18.89 -25.35
N SER A 850 -28.05 -17.98 -25.93
CA SER A 850 -28.57 -16.91 -26.79
C SER A 850 -29.19 -17.46 -28.07
N LEU A 851 -28.60 -18.50 -28.65
CA LEU A 851 -29.14 -19.19 -29.83
C LEU A 851 -30.47 -19.87 -29.48
N ALA A 852 -30.51 -20.66 -28.39
CA ALA A 852 -31.74 -21.31 -27.93
C ALA A 852 -32.83 -20.28 -27.62
N PHE A 853 -32.48 -19.20 -26.91
CA PHE A 853 -33.40 -18.12 -26.56
C PHE A 853 -34.01 -17.50 -27.82
N ASN A 854 -33.18 -17.11 -28.79
CA ASN A 854 -33.67 -16.49 -30.01
C ASN A 854 -34.58 -17.45 -30.78
N GLN A 855 -34.24 -18.72 -30.91
CA GLN A 855 -35.06 -19.74 -31.60
C GLN A 855 -36.40 -20.04 -30.91
N LEU A 856 -36.42 -19.96 -29.58
CA LEU A 856 -37.62 -20.11 -28.77
C LEU A 856 -38.61 -18.94 -28.96
N TRP A 857 -38.10 -17.76 -29.31
CA TRP A 857 -38.88 -16.53 -29.47
C TRP A 857 -39.09 -16.08 -30.93
N GLU A 858 -38.28 -16.54 -31.89
CA GLU A 858 -38.34 -16.21 -33.32
C GLU A 858 -39.55 -16.83 -34.03
N PHE A 859 -40.04 -18.00 -33.57
CA PHE A 859 -41.25 -18.66 -34.07
C PHE A 859 -42.54 -18.33 -33.30
N GLY A 860 -42.54 -17.26 -32.50
CA GLY A 860 -43.60 -16.96 -31.51
C GLY A 860 -44.45 -15.71 -31.78
N GLY A 861 -44.78 -15.43 -33.04
CA GLY A 861 -45.84 -14.48 -33.39
C GLY A 861 -47.11 -15.22 -33.82
N GLY A 862 -48.08 -15.40 -32.93
CA GLY A 862 -49.40 -15.90 -33.31
C GLY A 862 -50.24 -16.33 -32.10
N ASP A 863 -51.45 -15.79 -31.99
CA ASP A 863 -52.50 -16.24 -31.09
C ASP A 863 -52.59 -17.78 -31.05
N THR A 864 -52.19 -18.37 -29.92
CA THR A 864 -52.79 -19.64 -29.49
C THR A 864 -53.83 -19.27 -28.45
N THR A 865 -55.06 -19.48 -28.87
CA THR A 865 -56.32 -19.21 -28.18
C THR A 865 -56.22 -19.64 -26.71
N MET A 866 -56.53 -18.73 -25.79
CA MET A 866 -56.86 -19.10 -24.42
C MET A 866 -57.99 -20.14 -24.46
N VAL A 867 -57.68 -21.40 -24.18
CA VAL A 867 -58.71 -22.32 -23.70
C VAL A 867 -58.83 -22.04 -22.21
N ALA A 868 -59.90 -21.35 -21.84
CA ALA A 868 -60.28 -21.18 -20.45
C ALA A 868 -60.36 -22.57 -19.78
N PRO A 869 -59.92 -22.73 -18.52
CA PRO A 869 -60.12 -23.97 -17.80
C PRO A 869 -61.60 -24.35 -17.84
N THR A 870 -61.91 -25.54 -18.33
CA THR A 870 -63.28 -26.08 -18.47
C THR A 870 -63.95 -26.38 -17.13
N ASP A 871 -63.30 -26.11 -16.01
CA ASP A 871 -63.82 -26.36 -14.67
C ASP A 871 -63.82 -25.08 -13.81
N ILE A 872 -64.89 -24.30 -13.97
CA ILE A 872 -65.19 -23.13 -13.12
C ILE A 872 -65.46 -23.55 -11.66
N ASP A 873 -65.90 -24.78 -11.42
CA ASP A 873 -66.25 -25.25 -10.07
C ASP A 873 -65.01 -25.55 -9.22
N ALA A 874 -63.88 -25.92 -9.84
CA ALA A 874 -62.59 -26.06 -9.17
C ALA A 874 -62.03 -24.71 -8.68
N ALA A 875 -62.22 -23.63 -9.46
CA ALA A 875 -61.74 -22.29 -9.12
C ALA A 875 -62.56 -21.64 -7.99
N ILE A 876 -63.87 -21.89 -7.91
CA ILE A 876 -64.74 -21.36 -6.85
C ILE A 876 -64.44 -22.01 -5.48
N ARG A 877 -64.04 -23.29 -5.45
CA ARG A 877 -63.66 -23.98 -4.20
C ARG A 877 -62.41 -23.41 -3.54
N LEU A 878 -61.49 -22.84 -4.31
CA LEU A 878 -60.22 -22.31 -3.80
C LEU A 878 -60.35 -20.95 -3.11
N ILE A 879 -61.39 -20.17 -3.44
CA ILE A 879 -61.56 -18.78 -2.95
C ILE A 879 -62.44 -18.73 -1.67
N GLY A 880 -63.18 -19.79 -1.35
CA GLY A 880 -64.19 -19.80 -0.29
C GLY A 880 -63.73 -20.10 1.14
N GLN A 881 -62.43 -20.20 1.45
CA GLN A 881 -61.96 -20.61 2.79
C GLN A 881 -60.88 -19.70 3.39
N TYR A 882 -61.07 -18.39 3.35
CA TYR A 882 -60.24 -17.46 4.14
C TYR A 882 -61.11 -16.63 5.08
N GLU A 883 -61.07 -16.95 6.39
CA GLU A 883 -61.54 -16.06 7.47
C GLU A 883 -60.32 -15.34 8.08
N PRO A 884 -60.28 -14.00 8.10
CA PRO A 884 -59.18 -13.24 8.69
C PRO A 884 -59.19 -13.32 10.24
N PRO A 885 -58.03 -13.26 10.91
CA PRO A 885 -57.93 -13.25 12.38
C PRO A 885 -58.64 -12.05 13.01
N SER A 886 -59.28 -12.27 14.16
CA SER A 886 -60.21 -11.34 14.81
C SER A 886 -59.58 -10.24 15.68
N GLU A 887 -58.25 -10.09 15.72
CA GLU A 887 -57.60 -9.07 16.56
C GLU A 887 -56.51 -8.31 15.79
N LEU A 888 -56.69 -6.98 15.73
CA LEU A 888 -55.77 -6.02 15.13
C LEU A 888 -54.64 -5.69 16.12
N VAL A 889 -53.38 -5.79 15.68
CA VAL A 889 -52.23 -5.25 16.42
C VAL A 889 -51.74 -3.98 15.72
N GLU A 890 -51.79 -2.84 16.41
CA GLU A 890 -51.34 -1.53 15.93
C GLU A 890 -49.81 -1.46 15.80
N TYR A 891 -49.33 -0.95 14.66
CA TYR A 891 -47.92 -0.61 14.43
C TYR A 891 -47.68 0.88 14.76
N GLN A 892 -46.86 1.18 15.77
CA GLN A 892 -46.52 2.55 16.20
C GLN A 892 -45.14 2.99 15.70
N GLY A 893 -45.05 3.43 14.44
CA GLY A 893 -43.83 4.09 13.92
C GLY A 893 -44.06 4.76 12.55
N SER A 894 -43.71 6.04 12.43
CA SER A 894 -43.98 6.91 11.28
C SER A 894 -42.96 6.76 10.14
N LEU A 895 -43.43 6.55 8.90
CA LEU A 895 -42.64 6.63 7.66
C LEU A 895 -42.56 8.08 7.13
N PRO A 896 -41.41 8.57 6.62
CA PRO A 896 -41.33 9.88 5.95
C PRO A 896 -41.97 9.88 4.55
N SER A 897 -42.65 10.99 4.21
CA SER A 897 -43.43 11.20 2.97
C SER A 897 -42.59 11.53 1.73
N PRO A 898 -42.99 11.11 0.52
CA PRO A 898 -42.38 11.52 -0.75
C PRO A 898 -42.95 12.87 -1.23
N VAL A 899 -42.12 13.71 -1.86
CA VAL A 899 -42.59 14.90 -2.62
C VAL A 899 -42.06 14.87 -4.04
N ALA A 900 -42.98 15.20 -4.95
CA ALA A 900 -42.96 15.06 -6.41
C ALA A 900 -42.06 16.06 -7.16
N ALA A 901 -41.72 15.69 -8.39
CA ALA A 901 -41.25 16.60 -9.43
C ALA A 901 -42.41 17.37 -10.07
N ASP A 902 -42.18 18.64 -10.42
CA ASP A 902 -42.96 19.33 -11.45
C ASP A 902 -42.05 20.25 -12.28
N HIS A 903 -42.20 20.21 -13.60
CA HIS A 903 -41.52 21.06 -14.58
C HIS A 903 -42.45 22.23 -14.94
N ARG A 904 -42.06 23.48 -14.68
CA ARG A 904 -42.31 24.66 -15.54
C ARG A 904 -41.32 25.79 -15.22
N THR A 905 -40.66 26.35 -16.25
CA THR A 905 -40.00 27.69 -16.33
C THR A 905 -38.92 27.98 -15.27
N GLU A 906 -37.67 28.33 -15.55
CA GLU A 906 -36.97 29.01 -16.65
C GLU A 906 -35.60 28.33 -16.89
#